data_AF-A0AAE0J1L6-F1
#
_entry.id   AF-A0AAE0J1L6-F1
#
_cell.length_a   1.000
_cell.length_b   1.000
_cell.length_c   1.000
_cell.angle_alpha   90.00
_cell.angle_beta   90.00
_cell.angle_gamma   90.00
#
_symmetry.space_group_name_H-M   'P 1'
#
loop_
_entity.id
_entity.type
_entity.pdbx_description
1 polymer ?
#
loop_
_entity_poly.entity_id
_entity_poly.type
_entity_poly.pdbx_seq_one_letter_code
_entity_poly.pdbx_strand_id
1 'polypeptide(L)'
;MAPRHQFFVIARVGPHYLPLAMAYHRWSCNVTAIQACLHLIDIFSSKANHRPITIELDLATQFYKDKSPPRTTEPDWTAFGRQPVPFPFITTCLVLGGANPGTSRESGIHVEPLEYAQRGNKRHEGITIIDITDLDNVRYCITAWTRIGVPYYTQDHGNPSWTAARNRMPALLTPWTGYQYSQNYTHPDELDQELPAHEFTKMLDKHPLIDIATLAETWPWADWNFGLSTTTPETNRTTTGGSSLRDQALTKLLDNMLSSDQPDMTLLDKPMQIPDFQRLLRAHLKSEGARLAKSPAALAFLKLAYAGEEFLDWACFTDLLTDDLASALDLSLSPDWTTANPLALATTICARPTPLRNLYITEPPNRSSDTPSSALFLALSSHPRCPTGDLILTGAFSSAIRQRFWIPPFTPFTPPKRFPVLQLLVHHTAKAWIDNPQLEYESFFLGDACLSATRFASGLLNFFRHLLASVSAGWGTEVAHDFACSGDGPSSDLKFAVSQLPPETLTIAQAAFRHDSGCAGAFSRMRDLTPGSWTMMIERGCAVVSPTSNYRAEQTLYCAFVRPKTGVVIRAAGEAVKECVPGDLEVVDLEGFLGLVAPGADFAWLWQGIGVLERKEKEYVGQLPVPIPLVSPMNLEMVCGLLNRFLARAGAVGEIHERVERHVVKRAGDSEFEASGGGTAVQGIEPAW
;
A
#
# COMPACT_ATOMS: atom_id res chain seq x y z
N MET A 1 -12.78 19.43 -17.18
CA MET A 1 -11.60 19.01 -16.38
C MET A 1 -12.10 18.17 -15.23
N ALA A 2 -11.39 17.09 -14.89
CA ALA A 2 -11.77 16.22 -13.77
C ALA A 2 -11.54 16.91 -12.40
N PRO A 3 -12.46 16.78 -11.43
CA PRO A 3 -12.19 17.06 -10.02
C PRO A 3 -10.91 16.38 -9.53
N ARG A 4 -10.16 17.03 -8.66
CA ARG A 4 -9.05 16.40 -7.93
C ARG A 4 -9.23 16.64 -6.44
N HIS A 5 -9.01 15.61 -5.63
CA HIS A 5 -8.98 15.71 -4.16
C HIS A 5 -7.60 15.32 -3.65
N GLN A 6 -7.03 16.10 -2.76
CA GLN A 6 -5.73 15.84 -2.15
C GLN A 6 -5.89 15.07 -0.84
N PHE A 7 -4.92 14.22 -0.53
CA PHE A 7 -4.84 13.49 0.73
C PHE A 7 -3.46 13.73 1.33
N PHE A 8 -3.43 14.11 2.61
CA PHE A 8 -2.21 14.30 3.39
C PHE A 8 -2.23 13.40 4.61
N VAL A 9 -1.06 12.85 4.92
CA VAL A 9 -0.79 12.24 6.22
C VAL A 9 0.24 13.11 6.93
N ILE A 10 -0.09 13.52 8.16
CA ILE A 10 0.77 14.34 9.01
C ILE A 10 1.00 13.63 10.34
N ALA A 11 2.09 13.97 11.01
CA ALA A 11 2.29 13.58 12.40
C ALA A 11 3.18 14.59 13.11
N ARG A 12 3.12 14.59 14.44
CA ARG A 12 4.12 15.25 15.27
C ARG A 12 5.39 14.42 15.31
N VAL A 13 6.43 14.97 14.71
CA VAL A 13 7.74 14.35 14.58
C VAL A 13 8.76 15.26 15.26
N GLY A 14 9.25 14.82 16.42
CA GLY A 14 10.02 15.67 17.33
C GLY A 14 9.19 16.89 17.79
N PRO A 15 9.71 18.13 17.64
CA PRO A 15 9.03 19.33 18.13
C PRO A 15 7.93 19.87 17.19
N HIS A 16 7.81 19.34 15.97
CA HIS A 16 6.97 19.94 14.91
C HIS A 16 5.96 18.95 14.35
N TYR A 17 4.82 19.46 13.89
CA TYR A 17 3.96 18.71 12.96
C TYR A 17 4.48 18.80 11.53
N LEU A 18 4.60 17.66 10.86
CA LEU A 18 5.22 17.55 9.54
C LEU A 18 4.44 16.59 8.64
N PRO A 19 4.39 16.86 7.31
CA PRO A 19 3.79 15.94 6.35
C PRO A 19 4.69 14.72 6.12
N LEU A 20 4.08 13.53 6.06
CA LEU A 20 4.76 12.25 5.88
C LEU A 20 4.37 11.55 4.57
N ALA A 21 3.17 11.81 4.05
CA ALA A 21 2.76 11.35 2.74
C ALA A 21 1.76 12.33 2.12
N MET A 22 1.79 12.44 0.80
CA MET A 22 0.86 13.24 0.03
C MET A 22 0.46 12.51 -1.25
N ALA A 23 -0.82 12.53 -1.58
CA ALA A 23 -1.34 12.03 -2.84
C ALA A 23 -2.54 12.87 -3.30
N TYR A 24 -2.96 12.71 -4.55
CA TYR A 24 -4.26 13.17 -5.01
C TYR A 24 -5.00 12.09 -5.79
N HIS A 25 -6.32 12.09 -5.70
CA HIS A 25 -7.18 11.22 -6.49
C HIS A 25 -7.94 12.03 -7.56
N ARG A 26 -7.93 11.57 -8.81
CA ARG A 26 -8.77 12.11 -9.89
C ARG A 26 -10.19 11.61 -9.73
N TRP A 27 -11.19 12.49 -9.72
CA TRP A 27 -12.61 12.14 -9.53
C TRP A 27 -12.99 11.69 -8.11
N SER A 28 -12.16 11.97 -7.10
CA SER A 28 -12.62 11.88 -5.71
C SER A 28 -13.26 13.22 -5.34
N CYS A 29 -14.51 13.18 -4.94
CA CYS A 29 -15.30 14.32 -4.47
C CYS A 29 -16.53 13.80 -3.71
N ASN A 30 -17.13 14.65 -2.86
CA ASN A 30 -18.32 14.32 -2.06
C ASN A 30 -18.17 12.95 -1.34
N VAL A 31 -19.09 12.00 -1.59
CA VAL A 31 -19.18 10.68 -0.93
C VAL A 31 -17.88 9.89 -1.04
N THR A 32 -17.24 9.91 -2.21
CA THR A 32 -16.00 9.14 -2.43
C THR A 32 -14.83 9.67 -1.62
N ALA A 33 -14.75 10.98 -1.37
CA ALA A 33 -13.71 11.57 -0.52
C ALA A 33 -13.98 11.30 0.96
N ILE A 34 -15.25 11.29 1.37
CA ILE A 34 -15.70 10.95 2.74
C ILE A 34 -15.41 9.47 3.03
N GLN A 35 -15.75 8.59 2.09
CA GLN A 35 -15.48 7.16 2.20
C GLN A 35 -13.97 6.86 2.25
N ALA A 36 -13.18 7.51 1.39
CA ALA A 36 -11.72 7.40 1.42
C ALA A 36 -11.14 7.92 2.75
N CYS A 37 -11.68 9.02 3.30
CA CYS A 37 -11.28 9.52 4.62
C CYS A 37 -11.51 8.48 5.72
N LEU A 38 -12.70 7.86 5.74
CA LEU A 38 -13.03 6.82 6.72
C LEU A 38 -12.11 5.60 6.57
N HIS A 39 -11.86 5.16 5.33
CA HIS A 39 -10.98 4.03 5.05
C HIS A 39 -9.52 4.30 5.49
N LEU A 40 -9.03 5.53 5.28
CA LEU A 40 -7.72 5.95 5.79
C LEU A 40 -7.65 5.87 7.32
N ILE A 41 -8.68 6.37 8.01
CA ILE A 41 -8.76 6.28 9.47
C ILE A 41 -8.73 4.82 9.93
N ASP A 42 -9.52 3.94 9.30
CA ASP A 42 -9.55 2.51 9.61
C ASP A 42 -8.18 1.83 9.40
N ILE A 43 -7.48 2.14 8.31
CA ILE A 43 -6.12 1.63 8.02
C ILE A 43 -5.13 2.11 9.07
N PHE A 44 -5.07 3.41 9.35
CA PHE A 44 -4.08 3.96 10.29
C PHE A 44 -4.39 3.58 11.75
N SER A 45 -5.65 3.34 12.10
CA SER A 45 -6.07 2.88 13.43
C SER A 45 -5.85 1.38 13.64
N SER A 46 -5.67 0.58 12.58
CA SER A 46 -5.48 -0.87 12.70
C SER A 46 -4.15 -1.21 13.38
N LYS A 47 -4.25 -2.02 14.45
CA LYS A 47 -3.10 -2.54 15.20
C LYS A 47 -2.09 -3.32 14.36
N ALA A 48 -2.55 -3.91 13.25
CA ALA A 48 -1.68 -4.61 12.31
C ALA A 48 -0.64 -3.67 11.65
N ASN A 49 -0.99 -2.38 11.50
CA ASN A 49 -0.16 -1.39 10.83
C ASN A 49 0.68 -0.56 11.82
N HIS A 50 0.39 -0.63 13.13
CA HIS A 50 1.04 0.22 14.13
C HIS A 50 2.56 0.06 14.17
N ARG A 51 3.06 -1.18 14.06
CA ARG A 51 4.50 -1.46 14.08
C ARG A 51 5.25 -0.77 12.93
N PRO A 52 4.96 -1.06 11.65
CA PRO A 52 5.64 -0.39 10.54
C PRO A 52 5.45 1.12 10.52
N ILE A 53 4.29 1.64 10.91
CA ILE A 53 4.06 3.09 11.02
C ILE A 53 4.98 3.70 12.09
N THR A 54 5.06 3.09 13.28
CA THR A 54 5.90 3.59 14.38
C THR A 54 7.37 3.64 13.97
N ILE A 55 7.85 2.61 13.27
CA ILE A 55 9.22 2.58 12.76
C ILE A 55 9.47 3.75 11.79
N GLU A 56 8.56 4.01 10.85
CA GLU A 56 8.71 5.14 9.92
C GLU A 56 8.59 6.51 10.62
N LEU A 57 7.78 6.64 11.68
CA LEU A 57 7.71 7.86 12.51
C LEU A 57 9.03 8.13 13.25
N ASP A 58 9.68 7.08 13.75
CA ASP A 58 10.99 7.20 14.39
C ASP A 58 12.07 7.60 13.38
N LEU A 59 12.06 7.01 12.17
CA LEU A 59 12.93 7.42 11.07
C LEU A 59 12.64 8.86 10.62
N ALA A 60 11.37 9.29 10.62
CA ALA A 60 10.98 10.65 10.31
C ALA A 60 11.61 11.64 11.31
N THR A 61 11.68 11.28 12.59
CA THR A 61 12.30 12.13 13.63
C THR A 61 13.75 12.43 13.31
N GLN A 62 14.49 11.44 12.83
CA GLN A 62 15.88 11.62 12.41
C GLN A 62 15.97 12.42 11.09
N PHE A 63 15.13 12.07 10.11
CA PHE A 63 15.12 12.71 8.79
C PHE A 63 14.82 14.21 8.82
N TYR A 64 13.93 14.64 9.73
CA TYR A 64 13.54 16.03 9.88
C TYR A 64 14.33 16.82 10.92
N LYS A 65 15.22 16.18 11.69
CA LYS A 65 15.99 16.82 12.78
C LYS A 65 16.68 18.12 12.35
N ASP A 66 17.27 18.13 11.15
CA ASP A 66 18.00 19.27 10.58
C ASP A 66 17.23 19.99 9.45
N LYS A 67 15.95 19.64 9.24
CA LYS A 67 15.12 20.20 8.18
C LYS A 67 14.10 21.16 8.76
N SER A 68 14.03 22.35 8.18
CA SER A 68 12.85 23.21 8.39
C SER A 68 11.61 22.57 7.75
N PRO A 69 10.40 22.90 8.23
CA PRO A 69 9.17 22.51 7.56
C PRO A 69 9.25 22.82 6.05
N PRO A 70 8.77 21.91 5.18
CA PRO A 70 8.94 22.02 3.74
C PRO A 70 8.41 23.37 3.23
N ARG A 71 9.31 24.23 2.73
CA ARG A 71 8.94 25.54 2.20
C ARG A 71 8.19 25.41 0.88
N THR A 72 7.44 26.45 0.51
CA THR A 72 6.67 26.62 -0.74
C THR A 72 7.50 26.68 -2.03
N THR A 73 8.74 26.17 -2.02
CA THR A 73 9.57 26.07 -3.22
C THR A 73 8.97 25.05 -4.17
N GLU A 74 9.04 25.34 -5.47
CA GLU A 74 8.57 24.42 -6.49
C GLU A 74 9.36 23.11 -6.38
N PRO A 75 8.68 21.95 -6.23
CA PRO A 75 9.38 20.70 -6.07
C PRO A 75 10.12 20.37 -7.36
N ASP A 76 11.27 19.72 -7.21
CA ASP A 76 11.95 19.12 -8.34
C ASP A 76 11.20 17.84 -8.75
N TRP A 77 10.23 18.01 -9.65
CA TRP A 77 9.44 16.92 -10.22
C TRP A 77 10.29 15.85 -10.90
N THR A 78 11.46 16.24 -11.43
CA THR A 78 12.38 15.31 -12.09
C THR A 78 13.10 14.43 -11.08
N ALA A 79 13.57 15.01 -9.98
CA ALA A 79 14.13 14.26 -8.87
C ALA A 79 13.08 13.38 -8.18
N PHE A 80 11.87 13.91 -7.96
CA PHE A 80 10.79 13.17 -7.29
C PHE A 80 10.44 11.87 -8.00
N GLY A 81 10.28 11.91 -9.34
CA GLY A 81 9.99 10.72 -10.13
C GLY A 81 11.13 9.71 -10.13
N ARG A 82 12.38 10.14 -9.82
CA ARG A 82 13.60 9.33 -9.82
C ARG A 82 13.92 8.72 -8.46
N GLN A 83 13.61 9.42 -7.37
CA GLN A 83 13.98 9.02 -6.02
C GLN A 83 13.01 8.01 -5.40
N PRO A 84 13.50 7.10 -4.53
CA PRO A 84 12.66 6.28 -3.69
C PRO A 84 11.67 7.12 -2.84
N VAL A 85 10.57 6.50 -2.42
CA VAL A 85 9.59 7.17 -1.54
C VAL A 85 10.16 7.25 -0.11
N PRO A 86 10.15 8.42 0.56
CA PRO A 86 10.75 8.58 1.88
C PRO A 86 10.15 7.66 2.96
N PHE A 87 8.82 7.65 3.08
CA PHE A 87 8.05 6.87 4.06
C PHE A 87 7.11 5.91 3.32
N PRO A 88 7.65 4.85 2.70
CA PRO A 88 6.90 4.08 1.72
C PRO A 88 5.75 3.28 2.32
N PHE A 89 5.82 2.80 3.56
CA PHE A 89 4.70 2.11 4.20
C PHE A 89 3.54 3.06 4.48
N ILE A 90 3.80 4.21 5.13
CA ILE A 90 2.78 5.25 5.37
C ILE A 90 2.19 5.73 4.05
N THR A 91 3.02 5.90 3.01
CA THR A 91 2.56 6.28 1.67
C THR A 91 1.70 5.18 1.03
N THR A 92 2.02 3.90 1.23
CA THR A 92 1.17 2.79 0.77
C THR A 92 -0.17 2.77 1.50
N CYS A 93 -0.20 2.98 2.82
CA CYS A 93 -1.46 3.15 3.57
C CYS A 93 -2.30 4.29 2.99
N LEU A 94 -1.67 5.43 2.64
CA LEU A 94 -2.34 6.55 1.99
C LEU A 94 -2.89 6.18 0.61
N VAL A 95 -2.11 5.48 -0.21
CA VAL A 95 -2.50 5.07 -1.57
C VAL A 95 -3.67 4.09 -1.54
N LEU A 96 -3.62 3.10 -0.66
CA LEU A 96 -4.67 2.09 -0.53
C LEU A 96 -5.95 2.68 0.11
N GLY A 97 -5.80 3.47 1.17
CA GLY A 97 -6.95 4.10 1.84
C GLY A 97 -7.61 5.20 1.01
N GLY A 98 -6.80 5.97 0.28
CA GLY A 98 -7.25 7.04 -0.61
C GLY A 98 -7.83 6.54 -1.95
N ALA A 99 -7.59 5.27 -2.29
CA ALA A 99 -8.26 4.62 -3.40
C ALA A 99 -9.72 4.31 -3.02
N ASN A 100 -10.65 4.49 -3.96
CA ASN A 100 -12.07 4.34 -3.69
C ASN A 100 -12.46 2.85 -3.61
N PRO A 101 -12.86 2.32 -2.43
CA PRO A 101 -13.20 0.91 -2.27
C PRO A 101 -14.42 0.56 -3.13
N GLY A 102 -14.25 -0.38 -4.07
CA GLY A 102 -15.34 -0.87 -4.91
C GLY A 102 -15.47 -0.22 -6.29
N THR A 103 -14.55 0.66 -6.68
CA THR A 103 -14.40 1.04 -8.09
C THR A 103 -13.09 0.48 -8.62
N SER A 104 -13.09 -0.09 -9.83
CA SER A 104 -11.91 -0.58 -10.58
C SER A 104 -10.91 0.53 -10.98
N ARG A 105 -10.83 1.59 -10.17
CA ARG A 105 -10.21 2.88 -10.49
C ARG A 105 -9.23 3.33 -9.42
N GLU A 106 -8.53 2.39 -8.80
CA GLU A 106 -7.30 2.66 -8.04
C GLU A 106 -6.26 3.43 -8.88
N SER A 107 -6.38 3.38 -10.21
CA SER A 107 -5.67 4.22 -11.19
C SER A 107 -5.89 5.75 -11.03
N GLY A 108 -6.78 6.15 -10.12
CA GLY A 108 -7.10 7.53 -9.78
C GLY A 108 -6.08 8.21 -8.87
N ILE A 109 -5.36 7.48 -8.01
CA ILE A 109 -4.46 8.07 -7.00
C ILE A 109 -3.02 8.26 -7.53
N HIS A 110 -2.42 9.42 -7.24
CA HIS A 110 -1.06 9.79 -7.66
C HIS A 110 -0.35 10.40 -6.45
N VAL A 111 0.83 9.87 -6.12
CA VAL A 111 1.65 10.37 -5.02
C VAL A 111 2.37 11.64 -5.43
N GLU A 112 2.45 12.61 -4.51
CA GLU A 112 3.04 13.94 -4.71
C GLU A 112 4.25 14.16 -3.78
N PRO A 113 5.16 15.08 -4.12
CA PRO A 113 6.29 15.47 -3.25
C PRO A 113 5.81 16.04 -1.91
N LEU A 114 6.51 15.75 -0.82
CA LEU A 114 6.19 16.30 0.51
C LEU A 114 6.41 17.81 0.57
N GLU A 115 7.30 18.33 -0.28
CA GLU A 115 7.57 19.74 -0.49
C GLU A 115 6.41 20.45 -1.22
N TYR A 116 5.51 19.69 -1.85
CA TYR A 116 4.35 20.22 -2.56
C TYR A 116 3.21 20.60 -1.61
N ALA A 117 3.58 21.13 -0.45
CA ALA A 117 2.67 21.83 0.42
C ALA A 117 2.34 23.18 -0.23
N GLN A 118 1.07 23.36 -0.58
CA GLN A 118 0.40 24.66 -0.53
C GLN A 118 0.40 25.57 -1.78
N ARG A 119 0.80 25.08 -2.97
CA ARG A 119 0.25 25.72 -4.19
C ARG A 119 -1.18 25.23 -4.36
N GLY A 120 -2.13 26.07 -3.92
CA GLY A 120 -3.56 25.98 -4.24
C GLY A 120 -3.77 25.97 -5.75
N ASN A 121 -3.47 24.83 -6.36
CA ASN A 121 -3.69 24.62 -7.77
C ASN A 121 -5.20 24.67 -7.93
N LYS A 122 -5.69 25.59 -8.78
CA LYS A 122 -7.11 25.87 -9.03
C LYS A 122 -7.92 24.67 -9.56
N ARG A 123 -7.30 23.48 -9.57
CA ARG A 123 -7.81 22.21 -10.06
C ARG A 123 -8.19 21.23 -8.93
N HIS A 124 -7.92 21.57 -7.66
CA HIS A 124 -8.30 20.72 -6.53
C HIS A 124 -9.57 21.24 -5.85
N GLU A 125 -10.53 20.35 -5.67
CA GLU A 125 -11.83 20.63 -5.07
C GLU A 125 -11.78 20.47 -3.54
N GLY A 126 -10.99 19.54 -3.02
CA GLY A 126 -10.85 19.35 -1.58
C GLY A 126 -9.53 18.73 -1.16
N ILE A 127 -9.34 18.68 0.15
CA ILE A 127 -8.19 18.09 0.83
C ILE A 127 -8.71 17.29 2.03
N THR A 128 -8.28 16.05 2.16
CA THR A 128 -8.38 15.28 3.38
C THR A 128 -7.03 15.26 4.07
N ILE A 129 -7.00 15.51 5.36
CA ILE A 129 -5.78 15.48 6.18
C ILE A 129 -6.02 14.48 7.31
N ILE A 130 -5.09 13.53 7.46
CA ILE A 130 -5.09 12.50 8.50
C ILE A 130 -3.89 12.75 9.40
N ASP A 131 -4.12 12.82 10.70
CA ASP A 131 -3.07 12.95 11.71
C ASP A 131 -2.88 11.62 12.44
N ILE A 132 -1.66 11.08 12.30
CA ILE A 132 -1.25 9.78 12.83
C ILE A 132 -0.26 9.91 14.00
N THR A 133 -0.21 11.09 14.65
CA THR A 133 0.62 11.30 15.85
C THR A 133 0.32 10.30 16.95
N ASP A 134 -0.96 9.96 17.12
CA ASP A 134 -1.44 8.95 18.06
C ASP A 134 -2.25 7.91 17.28
N LEU A 135 -1.67 6.72 17.10
CA LEU A 135 -2.28 5.64 16.31
C LEU A 135 -3.49 4.99 16.99
N ASP A 136 -3.68 5.23 18.29
CA ASP A 136 -4.89 4.83 19.02
C ASP A 136 -6.01 5.86 18.89
N ASN A 137 -5.69 7.08 18.44
CA ASN A 137 -6.62 8.19 18.35
C ASN A 137 -6.36 9.02 17.08
N VAL A 138 -6.43 8.35 15.93
CA VAL A 138 -6.24 8.96 14.61
C VAL A 138 -7.27 10.06 14.40
N ARG A 139 -6.80 11.26 14.01
CA ARG A 139 -7.63 12.44 13.80
C ARG A 139 -7.73 12.78 12.33
N TYR A 140 -8.79 13.48 11.93
CA TYR A 140 -8.98 13.89 10.54
C TYR A 140 -9.53 15.31 10.40
N CYS A 141 -9.39 15.89 9.21
CA CYS A 141 -10.26 16.98 8.77
C CYS A 141 -10.35 17.01 7.24
N ILE A 142 -11.43 17.60 6.72
CA ILE A 142 -11.57 17.89 5.30
C ILE A 142 -11.58 19.41 5.11
N THR A 143 -10.87 19.95 4.12
CA THR A 143 -10.89 21.39 3.80
C THR A 143 -10.74 21.63 2.30
N ALA A 144 -10.78 22.88 1.85
CA ALA A 144 -10.61 23.25 0.44
C ALA A 144 -9.70 24.47 0.27
N TRP A 145 -8.80 24.38 -0.72
CA TRP A 145 -7.92 25.49 -1.15
C TRP A 145 -8.64 26.52 -2.03
N THR A 146 -9.67 26.09 -2.77
CA THR A 146 -10.39 26.96 -3.70
C THR A 146 -11.88 26.88 -3.49
N ARG A 147 -12.57 27.99 -3.83
CA ARG A 147 -14.01 28.06 -3.65
C ARG A 147 -14.65 27.16 -4.71
N ILE A 148 -15.21 26.04 -4.29
CA ILE A 148 -15.93 25.12 -5.17
C ILE A 148 -17.25 25.77 -5.53
N GLY A 149 -17.35 26.27 -6.76
CA GLY A 149 -18.63 26.67 -7.33
C GLY A 149 -19.07 25.56 -8.27
N VAL A 150 -19.93 24.66 -7.81
CA VAL A 150 -20.59 23.74 -8.73
C VAL A 150 -21.77 24.50 -9.35
N PRO A 151 -21.78 24.79 -10.67
CA PRO A 151 -22.96 25.31 -11.32
C PRO A 151 -24.04 24.22 -11.32
N TYR A 152 -25.16 24.49 -10.65
CA TYR A 152 -26.33 23.62 -10.71
C TYR A 152 -27.14 23.94 -11.97
N TYR A 153 -27.58 22.91 -12.69
CA TYR A 153 -28.66 23.03 -13.66
C TYR A 153 -29.98 22.84 -12.91
N THR A 154 -30.68 23.92 -12.57
CA THR A 154 -32.07 23.82 -12.14
C THR A 154 -32.92 23.40 -13.35
N GLN A 155 -33.85 22.45 -13.17
CA GLN A 155 -34.79 22.05 -14.22
C GLN A 155 -35.62 23.23 -14.73
N ASP A 156 -35.80 24.27 -13.92
CA ASP A 156 -36.41 25.52 -14.34
C ASP A 156 -35.38 26.48 -14.95
N HIS A 157 -35.51 26.65 -16.27
CA HIS A 157 -35.02 27.75 -17.09
C HIS A 157 -33.50 27.98 -17.17
N GLY A 158 -32.81 27.15 -17.97
CA GLY A 158 -31.92 27.60 -19.05
C GLY A 158 -30.71 28.50 -18.76
N ASN A 159 -30.40 28.84 -17.51
CA ASN A 159 -29.22 29.66 -17.20
C ASN A 159 -28.63 29.25 -15.84
N PRO A 160 -27.40 28.70 -15.78
CA PRO A 160 -26.76 28.35 -14.52
C PRO A 160 -26.57 29.60 -13.66
N SER A 161 -27.31 29.69 -12.55
CA SER A 161 -27.18 30.76 -11.56
C SER A 161 -25.90 30.56 -10.75
N TRP A 162 -24.79 31.14 -11.23
CA TRP A 162 -23.52 31.20 -10.50
C TRP A 162 -23.62 31.98 -9.16
N THR A 163 -24.67 32.79 -8.99
CA THR A 163 -24.88 33.67 -7.83
C THR A 163 -25.40 32.93 -6.60
N ALA A 164 -26.25 31.90 -6.75
CA ALA A 164 -26.71 31.09 -5.62
C ALA A 164 -25.59 30.20 -5.03
N ALA A 165 -24.73 29.65 -5.91
CA ALA A 165 -23.56 28.87 -5.51
C ALA A 165 -22.52 29.73 -4.77
N ARG A 166 -22.35 31.01 -5.13
CA ARG A 166 -21.37 31.93 -4.54
C ARG A 166 -21.63 32.31 -3.08
N ASN A 167 -22.90 32.39 -2.67
CA ASN A 167 -23.29 32.79 -1.30
C ASN A 167 -23.32 31.62 -0.31
N ARG A 168 -23.21 30.38 -0.79
CA ARG A 168 -23.06 29.17 0.04
C ARG A 168 -21.60 28.71 0.18
N MET A 169 -20.64 29.45 -0.38
CA MET A 169 -19.24 29.03 -0.41
C MET A 169 -18.64 29.16 0.98
N PRO A 170 -18.23 28.05 1.62
CA PRO A 170 -17.60 28.11 2.91
C PRO A 170 -16.24 28.80 2.82
N ALA A 171 -15.76 29.28 3.96
CA ALA A 171 -14.46 29.92 4.03
C ALA A 171 -13.34 28.93 3.68
N LEU A 172 -12.41 29.37 2.83
CA LEU A 172 -11.23 28.58 2.48
C LEU A 172 -10.43 28.28 3.74
N LEU A 173 -9.77 27.12 3.76
CA LEU A 173 -8.87 26.74 4.87
C LEU A 173 -9.58 26.73 6.22
N THR A 174 -10.84 26.33 6.23
CA THR A 174 -11.57 25.94 7.43
C THR A 174 -11.58 24.41 7.49
N PRO A 175 -11.11 23.79 8.59
CA PRO A 175 -11.25 22.35 8.78
C PRO A 175 -12.73 22.00 9.01
N TRP A 176 -13.21 20.96 8.33
CA TRP A 176 -14.60 20.52 8.35
C TRP A 176 -14.74 19.06 8.77
N THR A 177 -15.90 18.73 9.35
CA THR A 177 -16.38 17.35 9.47
C THR A 177 -16.76 16.79 8.10
N GLY A 178 -16.98 15.47 8.02
CA GLY A 178 -17.49 14.84 6.80
C GLY A 178 -18.86 15.39 6.41
N TYR A 179 -19.73 15.63 7.40
CA TYR A 179 -21.07 16.19 7.21
C TYR A 179 -21.02 17.63 6.66
N GLN A 180 -20.18 18.49 7.24
CA GLN A 180 -19.99 19.86 6.75
C GLN A 180 -19.43 19.88 5.32
N TYR A 181 -18.55 18.93 4.97
CA TYR A 181 -18.04 18.80 3.61
C TYR A 181 -19.12 18.32 2.62
N SER A 182 -19.95 17.32 2.97
CA SER A 182 -21.01 16.81 2.08
C SER A 182 -22.07 17.86 1.76
N GLN A 183 -22.38 18.77 2.70
CA GLN A 183 -23.34 19.86 2.49
C GLN A 183 -22.96 20.78 1.31
N ASN A 184 -21.70 20.79 0.87
CA ASN A 184 -21.28 21.58 -0.29
C ASN A 184 -21.71 20.99 -1.64
N TYR A 185 -22.10 19.72 -1.66
CA TYR A 185 -22.39 18.97 -2.88
C TYR A 185 -23.87 18.57 -3.04
N THR A 186 -24.67 18.65 -1.98
CA THR A 186 -26.04 18.12 -1.96
C THR A 186 -27.05 19.22 -1.59
N HIS A 187 -28.22 19.28 -2.25
CA HIS A 187 -29.29 20.19 -1.86
C HIS A 187 -29.85 19.77 -0.47
N PRO A 188 -30.25 20.70 0.41
CA PRO A 188 -30.82 20.36 1.72
C PRO A 188 -31.98 19.35 1.66
N ASP A 189 -32.74 19.36 0.57
CA ASP A 189 -33.91 18.48 0.36
C ASP A 189 -33.55 17.08 -0.20
N GLU A 190 -32.29 16.88 -0.63
CA GLU A 190 -31.78 15.61 -1.22
C GLU A 190 -30.79 14.88 -0.29
N LEU A 191 -30.37 15.50 0.82
CA LEU A 191 -29.43 14.93 1.78
C LEU A 191 -29.95 13.62 2.42
N ASP A 192 -31.27 13.50 2.56
CA ASP A 192 -31.94 12.30 3.08
C ASP A 192 -32.05 11.16 2.04
N GLN A 193 -31.78 11.43 0.75
CA GLN A 193 -31.88 10.44 -0.33
C GLN A 193 -30.52 9.81 -0.69
N GLU A 194 -29.38 10.46 -0.42
CA GLU A 194 -28.03 9.88 -0.57
C GLU A 194 -27.62 9.05 0.66
N LEU A 195 -28.34 7.95 0.90
CA LEU A 195 -28.15 7.03 2.04
C LEU A 195 -26.67 6.70 2.38
N PRO A 196 -25.77 6.42 1.42
CA PRO A 196 -24.38 6.07 1.74
C PRO A 196 -23.57 7.23 2.34
N ALA A 197 -23.78 8.46 1.86
CA ALA A 197 -23.06 9.64 2.33
C ALA A 197 -23.36 9.93 3.80
N HIS A 198 -24.63 9.80 4.17
CA HIS A 198 -25.10 10.03 5.53
C HIS A 198 -24.60 8.95 6.51
N GLU A 199 -24.47 7.69 6.09
CA GLU A 199 -23.87 6.64 6.92
C GLU A 199 -22.38 6.88 7.17
N PHE A 200 -21.60 7.21 6.12
CA PHE A 200 -20.17 7.46 6.27
C PHE A 200 -19.88 8.70 7.12
N THR A 201 -20.67 9.77 6.97
CA THR A 201 -20.51 10.98 7.80
C THR A 201 -20.77 10.70 9.28
N LYS A 202 -21.82 9.93 9.61
CA LYS A 202 -22.07 9.46 10.99
C LYS A 202 -20.94 8.59 11.55
N MET A 203 -20.27 7.80 10.71
CA MET A 203 -19.11 7.03 11.14
C MET A 203 -17.92 7.96 11.42
N LEU A 204 -17.67 8.93 10.54
CA LEU A 204 -16.59 9.92 10.72
C LEU A 204 -16.77 10.79 11.96
N ASP A 205 -18.01 11.16 12.32
CA ASP A 205 -18.30 11.98 13.52
C ASP A 205 -17.89 11.31 14.84
N LYS A 206 -17.57 10.00 14.81
CA LYS A 206 -17.01 9.27 15.97
C LYS A 206 -15.51 9.50 16.15
N HIS A 207 -14.85 10.09 15.17
CA HIS A 207 -13.41 10.33 15.17
C HIS A 207 -13.11 11.81 15.48
N PRO A 208 -12.03 12.09 16.23
CA PRO A 208 -11.65 13.45 16.55
C PRO A 208 -11.23 14.27 15.32
N LEU A 209 -11.56 15.55 15.33
CA LEU A 209 -11.08 16.50 14.34
C LEU A 209 -9.66 16.97 14.64
N ILE A 210 -8.90 17.29 13.59
CA ILE A 210 -7.63 18.00 13.70
C ILE A 210 -7.92 19.45 14.09
N ASP A 211 -7.24 19.93 15.14
CA ASP A 211 -7.32 21.31 15.58
C ASP A 211 -6.64 22.25 14.59
N ILE A 212 -7.21 23.45 14.39
CA ILE A 212 -6.66 24.46 13.49
C ILE A 212 -5.25 24.90 13.90
N ALA A 213 -4.92 24.87 15.20
CA ALA A 213 -3.56 25.17 15.64
C ALA A 213 -2.54 24.13 15.14
N THR A 214 -2.95 22.85 15.04
CA THR A 214 -2.11 21.78 14.46
C THR A 214 -1.87 22.03 12.98
N LEU A 215 -2.90 22.46 12.24
CA LEU A 215 -2.80 22.79 10.81
C LEU A 215 -1.92 24.04 10.58
N ALA A 216 -2.07 25.05 11.42
CA ALA A 216 -1.24 26.26 11.40
C ALA A 216 0.22 25.97 11.80
N GLU A 217 0.48 25.00 12.67
CA GLU A 217 1.85 24.57 12.98
C GLU A 217 2.48 23.81 11.80
N THR A 218 1.71 22.94 11.15
CA THR A 218 2.16 22.15 9.99
C THR A 218 2.45 23.04 8.78
N TRP A 219 1.56 24.01 8.52
CA TRP A 219 1.65 24.95 7.40
C TRP A 219 1.44 26.39 7.87
N PRO A 220 2.47 27.00 8.51
CA PRO A 220 2.35 28.33 9.13
C PRO A 220 2.19 29.49 8.14
N TRP A 221 2.41 29.22 6.87
CA TRP A 221 2.29 30.19 5.78
C TRP A 221 0.94 30.10 5.05
N ALA A 222 0.00 29.26 5.52
CA ALA A 222 -1.36 29.18 4.99
C ALA A 222 -2.33 30.07 5.76
N ASP A 223 -3.26 30.69 5.04
CA ASP A 223 -4.27 31.61 5.57
C ASP A 223 -5.45 30.87 6.22
N TRP A 224 -5.15 30.04 7.24
CA TRP A 224 -6.15 29.26 7.96
C TRP A 224 -7.23 30.17 8.57
N ASN A 225 -8.50 29.82 8.36
CA ASN A 225 -9.61 30.62 8.90
C ASN A 225 -10.02 30.13 10.29
N PHE A 226 -9.64 30.88 11.30
CA PHE A 226 -9.97 30.67 12.72
C PHE A 226 -11.46 30.92 13.06
N GLY A 227 -12.28 31.37 12.10
CA GLY A 227 -13.56 32.02 12.34
C GLY A 227 -14.82 31.15 12.59
N LEU A 228 -14.75 29.82 12.77
CA LEU A 228 -15.96 28.99 12.94
C LEU A 228 -15.92 27.88 14.00
N SER A 229 -14.87 27.74 14.82
CA SER A 229 -14.95 26.88 16.01
C SER A 229 -15.42 27.67 17.22
N THR A 230 -16.72 27.57 17.51
CA THR A 230 -17.27 27.82 18.85
C THR A 230 -16.64 26.85 19.85
N THR A 231 -16.36 27.38 21.04
CA THR A 231 -15.55 26.79 22.11
C THR A 231 -14.06 26.71 21.77
N THR A 232 -13.35 27.79 22.10
CA THR A 232 -12.07 27.64 22.79
C THR A 232 -12.27 26.64 23.92
N PRO A 233 -11.63 25.45 23.91
CA PRO A 233 -11.09 24.98 25.16
C PRO A 233 -10.10 26.06 25.56
N GLU A 234 -10.20 26.53 26.80
CA GLU A 234 -9.07 27.18 27.43
C GLU A 234 -7.81 26.40 27.06
N THR A 235 -6.78 27.16 26.72
CA THR A 235 -5.48 26.67 26.33
C THR A 235 -4.93 25.82 27.49
N ASN A 236 -5.31 24.55 27.54
CA ASN A 236 -4.38 23.48 27.81
C ASN A 236 -3.50 23.43 26.54
N ARG A 237 -2.65 24.43 26.25
CA ARG A 237 -1.33 24.46 26.89
C ARG A 237 -1.19 23.38 27.99
N THR A 238 -1.21 22.12 27.57
CA THR A 238 0.07 21.40 27.65
C THR A 238 1.08 22.31 26.93
N THR A 239 1.57 23.41 27.54
CA THR A 239 2.81 23.34 28.31
C THR A 239 3.44 22.05 27.92
N THR A 240 4.32 22.12 26.91
CA THR A 240 5.47 21.23 26.78
C THR A 240 5.60 20.54 28.12
N GLY A 241 5.17 19.27 28.20
CA GLY A 241 5.28 18.52 29.44
C GLY A 241 6.76 18.61 29.72
N GLY A 242 7.13 19.59 30.57
CA GLY A 242 8.51 19.88 30.85
C GLY A 242 8.97 18.56 31.37
N SER A 243 9.87 17.90 30.64
CA SER A 243 10.35 16.57 31.00
C SER A 243 10.61 16.65 32.50
N SER A 244 10.02 15.73 33.26
CA SER A 244 10.03 15.88 34.71
C SER A 244 11.49 16.04 35.16
N LEU A 245 11.76 16.69 36.29
CA LEU A 245 13.15 16.81 36.79
C LEU A 245 13.85 15.45 36.81
N ARG A 246 13.09 14.38 37.06
CA ARG A 246 13.51 12.98 36.94
C ARG A 246 13.96 12.62 35.53
N ASP A 247 13.13 12.88 34.51
CA ASP A 247 13.46 12.56 33.12
C ASP A 247 14.64 13.40 32.64
N GLN A 248 14.72 14.69 33.00
CA GLN A 248 15.88 15.55 32.69
C GLN A 248 17.18 15.05 33.33
N ALA A 249 17.11 14.63 34.59
CA ALA A 249 18.26 14.07 35.30
C ALA A 249 18.73 12.76 34.65
N LEU A 250 17.78 11.90 34.26
CA LEU A 250 18.09 10.65 33.55
C LEU A 250 18.71 10.93 32.19
N THR A 251 18.13 11.81 31.37
CA THR A 251 18.67 12.21 30.07
C THR A 251 20.10 12.75 30.21
N LYS A 252 20.35 13.65 31.17
CA LYS A 252 21.70 14.17 31.43
C LYS A 252 22.70 13.08 31.85
N LEU A 253 22.27 12.12 32.68
CA LEU A 253 23.10 10.99 33.06
C LEU A 253 23.47 10.15 31.83
N LEU A 254 22.49 9.81 31.00
CA LEU A 254 22.70 9.04 29.78
C LEU A 254 23.60 9.78 28.78
N ASP A 255 23.40 11.09 28.59
CA ASP A 255 24.26 11.92 27.74
C ASP A 255 25.73 11.91 28.19
N ASN A 256 25.97 11.99 29.49
CA ASN A 256 27.31 11.92 30.06
C ASN A 256 27.94 10.54 29.84
N MET A 257 27.16 9.47 30.00
CA MET A 257 27.65 8.10 29.79
C MET A 257 27.93 7.81 28.31
N LEU A 258 27.06 8.24 27.40
CA LEU A 258 27.26 8.06 25.95
C LEU A 258 28.51 8.80 25.44
N SER A 259 28.90 9.88 26.12
CA SER A 259 30.08 10.69 25.78
C SER A 259 31.37 10.20 26.46
N SER A 260 31.29 9.18 27.32
CA SER A 260 32.45 8.63 28.03
C SER A 260 33.05 7.46 27.26
N ASP A 261 34.39 7.40 27.18
CA ASP A 261 35.11 6.28 26.56
C ASP A 261 35.01 4.98 27.37
N GLN A 262 34.79 5.11 28.69
CA GLN A 262 34.53 3.99 29.60
C GLN A 262 33.32 4.33 30.49
N PRO A 263 32.10 4.11 30.00
CA PRO A 263 30.91 4.39 30.78
C PRO A 263 30.75 3.36 31.91
N ASP A 264 30.61 3.87 33.13
CA ASP A 264 30.33 3.07 34.31
C ASP A 264 28.85 2.69 34.38
N MET A 265 28.53 1.48 33.95
CA MET A 265 27.15 0.96 33.93
C MET A 265 26.54 0.82 35.34
N THR A 266 27.35 0.77 36.40
CA THR A 266 26.83 0.69 37.79
C THR A 266 26.06 1.93 38.21
N LEU A 267 26.28 3.06 37.51
CA LEU A 267 25.51 4.29 37.72
C LEU A 267 24.02 4.13 37.35
N LEU A 268 23.66 3.08 36.62
CA LEU A 268 22.27 2.77 36.24
C LEU A 268 21.53 1.89 37.25
N ASP A 269 22.21 1.33 38.27
CA ASP A 269 21.59 0.40 39.24
C ASP A 269 20.38 1.02 39.96
N LYS A 270 20.47 2.31 40.32
CA LYS A 270 19.36 3.06 40.93
C LYS A 270 18.34 3.54 39.90
N PRO A 271 18.73 4.17 38.77
CA PRO A 271 17.81 4.51 37.68
C PRO A 271 16.96 3.35 37.16
N MET A 272 17.50 2.13 37.10
CA MET A 272 16.78 0.94 36.65
C MET A 272 15.56 0.60 37.50
N GLN A 273 15.51 1.06 38.76
CA GLN A 273 14.36 0.86 39.65
C GLN A 273 13.22 1.86 39.40
N ILE A 274 13.42 2.84 38.52
CA ILE A 274 12.41 3.84 38.19
C ILE A 274 11.34 3.22 37.28
N PRO A 275 10.03 3.44 37.56
CA PRO A 275 8.97 3.05 36.64
C PRO A 275 9.19 3.65 35.24
N ASP A 276 8.96 2.87 34.20
CA ASP A 276 9.19 3.22 32.79
C ASP A 276 10.66 3.48 32.38
N PHE A 277 11.65 3.11 33.21
CA PHE A 277 13.06 3.33 32.88
C PHE A 277 13.44 2.86 31.47
N GLN A 278 13.06 1.63 31.09
CA GLN A 278 13.35 1.09 29.75
C GLN A 278 12.67 1.87 28.63
N ARG A 279 11.45 2.38 28.85
CA ARG A 279 10.73 3.22 27.88
C ARG A 279 11.46 4.56 27.67
N LEU A 280 11.88 5.19 28.76
CA LEU A 280 12.64 6.45 28.72
C LEU A 280 14.03 6.26 28.10
N LEU A 281 14.72 5.17 28.45
CA LEU A 281 16.00 4.80 27.86
C LEU A 281 15.86 4.60 26.36
N ARG A 282 14.90 3.79 25.88
CA ARG A 282 14.64 3.60 24.44
C ARG A 282 14.39 4.92 23.71
N ALA A 283 13.53 5.79 24.26
CA ALA A 283 13.23 7.09 23.66
C ALA A 283 14.50 7.96 23.52
N HIS A 284 15.34 8.00 24.56
CA HIS A 284 16.59 8.76 24.52
C HIS A 284 17.63 8.15 23.55
N LEU A 285 17.79 6.83 23.54
CA LEU A 285 18.70 6.15 22.61
C LEU A 285 18.29 6.41 21.15
N LYS A 286 16.99 6.38 20.85
CA LYS A 286 16.46 6.68 19.49
C LYS A 286 16.76 8.12 19.07
N SER A 287 16.64 9.11 19.97
CA SER A 287 16.97 10.51 19.66
C SER A 287 18.47 10.75 19.42
N GLU A 288 19.32 9.90 20.02
CA GLU A 288 20.78 9.97 19.98
C GLU A 288 21.43 8.86 19.14
N GLY A 289 20.68 8.21 18.24
CA GLY A 289 21.12 7.01 17.51
C GLY A 289 22.50 7.12 16.83
N ALA A 290 22.80 8.25 16.19
CA ALA A 290 24.10 8.50 15.55
C ALA A 290 25.27 8.65 16.54
N ARG A 291 25.02 9.13 17.77
CA ARG A 291 26.01 9.16 18.85
C ARG A 291 26.16 7.77 19.47
N LEU A 292 25.05 7.06 19.66
CA LEU A 292 25.04 5.70 20.18
C LEU A 292 25.88 4.76 19.31
N ALA A 293 25.71 4.80 17.99
CA ALA A 293 26.46 3.98 17.03
C ALA A 293 27.99 4.08 17.18
N LYS A 294 28.48 5.24 17.63
CA LYS A 294 29.93 5.51 17.83
C LYS A 294 30.41 5.20 19.25
N SER A 295 29.50 4.93 20.17
CA SER A 295 29.83 4.70 21.59
C SER A 295 30.28 3.26 21.81
N PRO A 296 31.38 3.02 22.56
CA PRO A 296 31.81 1.66 22.90
C PRO A 296 30.79 0.90 23.77
N ALA A 297 29.82 1.60 24.39
CA ALA A 297 28.77 0.99 25.20
C ALA A 297 27.43 0.84 24.49
N ALA A 298 27.36 1.10 23.18
CA ALA A 298 26.12 1.01 22.40
C ALA A 298 25.33 -0.27 22.69
N LEU A 299 26.03 -1.41 22.63
CA LEU A 299 25.46 -2.73 22.84
C LEU A 299 24.95 -2.93 24.27
N ALA A 300 25.67 -2.44 25.29
CA ALA A 300 25.25 -2.55 26.68
C ALA A 300 23.96 -1.75 26.92
N PHE A 301 23.86 -0.55 26.36
CA PHE A 301 22.65 0.26 26.41
C PHE A 301 21.47 -0.38 25.69
N LEU A 302 21.68 -0.94 24.49
CA LEU A 302 20.61 -1.63 23.76
C LEU A 302 20.13 -2.89 24.49
N LYS A 303 21.04 -3.70 25.03
CA LYS A 303 20.68 -4.88 25.83
C LYS A 303 19.83 -4.48 27.03
N LEU A 304 20.17 -3.39 27.69
CA LEU A 304 19.39 -2.89 28.82
C LEU A 304 18.01 -2.34 28.39
N ALA A 305 17.99 -1.57 27.31
CA ALA A 305 16.80 -0.90 26.79
C ALA A 305 15.73 -1.88 26.27
N TYR A 306 16.16 -3.03 25.73
CA TYR A 306 15.29 -4.07 25.16
C TYR A 306 15.31 -5.36 25.98
N ALA A 307 15.81 -5.34 27.23
CA ALA A 307 15.80 -6.52 28.09
C ALA A 307 14.35 -7.00 28.33
N GLY A 308 14.07 -8.25 27.96
CA GLY A 308 12.74 -8.87 28.09
C GLY A 308 11.79 -8.58 26.92
N GLU A 309 12.21 -7.84 25.90
CA GLU A 309 11.40 -7.55 24.71
C GLU A 309 11.55 -8.64 23.65
N GLU A 310 10.44 -9.07 23.07
CA GLU A 310 10.44 -10.00 21.94
C GLU A 310 10.76 -9.30 20.60
N PHE A 311 10.47 -7.99 20.55
CA PHE A 311 10.66 -7.14 19.38
C PHE A 311 11.81 -6.15 19.61
N LEU A 312 12.82 -6.26 18.76
CA LEU A 312 13.96 -5.34 18.75
C LEU A 312 13.78 -4.31 17.63
N ASP A 313 13.32 -3.13 18.00
CA ASP A 313 13.21 -2.02 17.06
C ASP A 313 14.53 -1.25 16.94
N TRP A 314 15.37 -1.67 16.01
CA TRP A 314 16.71 -1.11 15.82
C TRP A 314 16.85 -0.31 14.52
N ALA A 315 15.74 0.08 13.88
CA ALA A 315 15.77 0.90 12.66
C ALA A 315 16.52 2.22 12.83
N CYS A 316 16.51 2.80 14.03
CA CYS A 316 17.21 4.05 14.32
C CYS A 316 18.73 3.93 14.48
N PHE A 317 19.30 2.72 14.38
CA PHE A 317 20.71 2.43 14.67
C PHE A 317 21.40 1.78 13.46
N THR A 318 21.80 2.60 12.48
CA THR A 318 22.24 2.15 11.14
C THR A 318 23.54 1.33 11.11
N ASP A 319 24.39 1.45 12.14
CA ASP A 319 25.74 0.85 12.16
C ASP A 319 25.86 -0.35 13.11
N LEU A 320 24.75 -0.81 13.71
CA LEU A 320 24.78 -1.85 14.74
C LEU A 320 24.32 -3.20 14.18
N LEU A 321 25.24 -3.95 13.57
CA LEU A 321 25.06 -5.38 13.30
C LEU A 321 25.92 -6.17 14.28
N THR A 322 25.28 -6.89 15.20
CA THR A 322 25.98 -7.62 16.27
C THR A 322 25.57 -9.08 16.33
N ASP A 323 26.50 -9.94 16.75
CA ASP A 323 26.30 -11.38 16.94
C ASP A 323 25.25 -11.70 18.03
N ASP A 324 24.91 -10.71 18.87
CA ASP A 324 23.98 -10.84 20.01
C ASP A 324 22.48 -10.75 19.63
N LEU A 325 22.18 -10.72 18.33
CA LEU A 325 20.82 -10.82 17.80
C LEU A 325 20.10 -12.13 18.20
N ALA A 326 20.81 -13.13 18.73
CA ALA A 326 20.37 -14.52 18.87
C ALA A 326 19.00 -14.76 19.54
N SER A 327 18.55 -13.91 20.46
CA SER A 327 17.32 -14.14 21.25
C SER A 327 16.04 -13.48 20.71
N ALA A 328 16.13 -12.56 19.75
CA ALA A 328 14.93 -11.85 19.27
C ALA A 328 13.95 -12.78 18.52
N LEU A 329 12.65 -12.55 18.63
CA LEU A 329 11.67 -13.18 17.74
C LEU A 329 11.30 -12.26 16.59
N ASP A 330 11.19 -10.97 16.86
CA ASP A 330 10.87 -9.93 15.89
C ASP A 330 12.01 -8.89 15.84
N LEU A 331 12.32 -8.40 14.64
CA LEU A 331 13.45 -7.48 14.44
C LEU A 331 13.13 -6.39 13.40
N SER A 332 13.47 -5.15 13.72
CA SER A 332 13.49 -4.03 12.78
C SER A 332 14.91 -3.49 12.59
N LEU A 333 15.33 -3.27 11.35
CA LEU A 333 16.65 -2.76 10.99
C LEU A 333 16.55 -1.68 9.91
N SER A 334 17.51 -0.74 9.92
CA SER A 334 17.74 0.21 8.83
C SER A 334 19.20 0.12 8.40
N PRO A 335 19.54 -0.83 7.51
CA PRO A 335 20.93 -0.99 7.09
C PRO A 335 21.43 0.24 6.34
N ASP A 336 22.62 0.73 6.67
CA ASP A 336 23.33 1.68 5.80
C ASP A 336 23.96 0.91 4.63
N TRP A 337 23.32 0.95 3.46
CA TRP A 337 23.80 0.28 2.27
C TRP A 337 25.10 0.83 1.67
N THR A 338 25.61 1.96 2.17
CA THR A 338 26.95 2.42 1.78
C THR A 338 28.06 1.54 2.38
N THR A 339 27.77 0.86 3.48
CA THR A 339 28.71 -0.02 4.20
C THR A 339 28.23 -1.47 4.27
N ALA A 340 26.93 -1.69 4.34
CA ALA A 340 26.33 -3.00 4.49
C ALA A 340 26.25 -3.77 3.15
N ASN A 341 26.43 -5.10 3.23
CA ASN A 341 26.24 -6.01 2.11
C ASN A 341 24.94 -6.83 2.29
N PRO A 342 23.98 -6.78 1.34
CA PRO A 342 22.71 -7.50 1.45
C PRO A 342 22.84 -9.02 1.66
N LEU A 343 23.80 -9.67 0.99
CA LEU A 343 24.01 -11.12 1.10
C LEU A 343 24.61 -11.49 2.46
N ALA A 344 25.57 -10.70 2.94
CA ALA A 344 26.14 -10.89 4.27
C ALA A 344 25.07 -10.70 5.35
N LEU A 345 24.24 -9.68 5.23
CA LEU A 345 23.14 -9.42 6.16
C LEU A 345 22.12 -10.57 6.17
N ALA A 346 21.70 -11.06 5.00
CA ALA A 346 20.83 -12.24 4.91
C ALA A 346 21.45 -13.46 5.60
N THR A 347 22.75 -13.69 5.39
CA THR A 347 23.49 -14.79 6.02
C THR A 347 23.48 -14.66 7.53
N THR A 348 23.76 -13.47 8.07
CA THR A 348 23.74 -13.20 9.52
C THR A 348 22.36 -13.40 10.12
N ILE A 349 21.32 -12.89 9.48
CA ILE A 349 19.92 -13.07 9.92
C ILE A 349 19.56 -14.56 9.94
N CYS A 350 19.93 -15.29 8.89
CA CYS A 350 19.59 -16.70 8.76
C CYS A 350 20.46 -17.65 9.60
N ALA A 351 21.66 -17.22 10.03
CA ALA A 351 22.57 -17.99 10.87
C ALA A 351 22.17 -18.01 12.36
N ARG A 352 21.19 -17.17 12.76
CA ARG A 352 20.73 -17.06 14.15
C ARG A 352 20.28 -18.41 14.72
N PRO A 353 20.51 -18.68 16.02
CA PRO A 353 20.04 -19.91 16.67
C PRO A 353 18.52 -20.04 16.63
N THR A 354 17.80 -18.97 16.94
CA THR A 354 16.33 -18.88 16.86
C THR A 354 15.91 -18.20 15.56
N PRO A 355 15.10 -18.84 14.69
CA PRO A 355 14.56 -18.20 13.50
C PRO A 355 13.72 -16.97 13.87
N LEU A 356 13.84 -15.90 13.09
CA LEU A 356 12.95 -14.76 13.23
C LEU A 356 11.53 -15.12 12.81
N ARG A 357 10.55 -14.65 13.55
CA ARG A 357 9.15 -14.64 13.16
C ARG A 357 8.92 -13.47 12.20
N ASN A 358 9.09 -12.23 12.66
CA ASN A 358 8.87 -11.03 11.84
C ASN A 358 10.18 -10.27 11.59
N LEU A 359 10.35 -9.74 10.38
CA LEU A 359 11.50 -8.92 9.98
C LEU A 359 11.03 -7.67 9.24
N TYR A 360 11.44 -6.51 9.75
CA TYR A 360 11.17 -5.21 9.15
C TYR A 360 12.52 -4.60 8.72
N ILE A 361 12.72 -4.40 7.42
CA ILE A 361 13.87 -3.68 6.88
C ILE A 361 13.33 -2.35 6.37
N THR A 362 13.58 -1.31 7.16
CA THR A 362 13.10 0.04 6.91
C THR A 362 14.26 0.96 6.63
N GLU A 363 14.52 1.20 5.34
CA GLU A 363 15.67 1.97 4.88
C GLU A 363 15.49 3.48 5.16
N PRO A 364 16.60 4.24 5.29
CA PRO A 364 16.52 5.66 5.58
C PRO A 364 15.70 6.43 4.53
N PRO A 365 14.94 7.49 4.92
CA PRO A 365 14.07 8.20 3.98
C PRO A 365 14.81 8.98 2.88
N ASN A 366 16.13 9.17 3.02
CA ASN A 366 17.02 9.83 2.06
C ASN A 366 17.80 8.84 1.16
N ARG A 367 17.44 7.54 1.15
CA ARG A 367 18.11 6.53 0.32
C ARG A 367 18.01 6.87 -1.18
N SER A 368 19.03 6.46 -1.93
CA SER A 368 19.15 6.75 -3.36
C SER A 368 18.59 5.66 -4.28
N SER A 369 18.47 4.42 -3.78
CA SER A 369 18.03 3.26 -4.57
C SER A 369 17.36 2.20 -3.71
N ASP A 370 16.41 1.47 -4.29
CA ASP A 370 15.74 0.29 -3.69
C ASP A 370 16.43 -1.04 -4.09
N THR A 371 17.51 -1.01 -4.88
CA THR A 371 18.26 -2.21 -5.34
C THR A 371 18.84 -3.06 -4.19
N PRO A 372 19.44 -2.48 -3.13
CA PRO A 372 19.95 -3.29 -2.02
C PRO A 372 18.84 -4.09 -1.32
N SER A 373 17.65 -3.49 -1.20
CA SER A 373 16.45 -4.13 -0.64
C SER A 373 16.02 -5.37 -1.45
N SER A 374 16.02 -5.29 -2.79
CA SER A 374 15.69 -6.44 -3.62
C SER A 374 16.77 -7.52 -3.58
N ALA A 375 18.04 -7.14 -3.52
CA ALA A 375 19.14 -8.10 -3.33
C ALA A 375 19.04 -8.84 -1.99
N LEU A 376 18.68 -8.13 -0.91
CA LEU A 376 18.42 -8.73 0.40
C LEU A 376 17.25 -9.72 0.33
N PHE A 377 16.13 -9.33 -0.30
CA PHE A 377 14.97 -10.19 -0.47
C PHE A 377 15.31 -11.50 -1.18
N LEU A 378 16.06 -11.42 -2.29
CA LEU A 378 16.46 -12.61 -3.06
C LEU A 378 17.37 -13.54 -2.23
N ALA A 379 18.28 -12.97 -1.45
CA ALA A 379 19.16 -13.73 -0.56
C ALA A 379 18.37 -14.42 0.58
N LEU A 380 17.45 -13.70 1.22
CA LEU A 380 16.58 -14.25 2.28
C LEU A 380 15.65 -15.35 1.74
N SER A 381 14.99 -15.10 0.61
CA SER A 381 14.00 -16.01 0.02
C SER A 381 14.56 -17.38 -0.36
N SER A 382 15.85 -17.41 -0.71
CA SER A 382 16.57 -18.64 -1.05
C SER A 382 16.94 -19.49 0.18
N HIS A 383 16.91 -18.90 1.38
CA HIS A 383 17.37 -19.54 2.61
C HIS A 383 16.24 -20.32 3.32
N PRO A 384 16.47 -21.57 3.80
CA PRO A 384 15.44 -22.36 4.51
C PRO A 384 14.92 -21.72 5.80
N ARG A 385 15.73 -20.86 6.41
CA ARG A 385 15.45 -20.16 7.68
C ARG A 385 14.98 -18.71 7.46
N CYS A 386 14.43 -18.41 6.29
CA CYS A 386 13.79 -17.12 6.02
C CYS A 386 12.67 -16.86 7.05
N PRO A 387 12.45 -15.62 7.50
CA PRO A 387 11.37 -15.30 8.43
C PRO A 387 10.00 -15.80 7.94
N THR A 388 9.21 -16.39 8.86
CA THR A 388 7.94 -17.05 8.54
C THR A 388 6.70 -16.18 8.74
N GLY A 389 6.76 -15.23 9.68
CA GLY A 389 5.78 -14.15 9.88
C GLY A 389 6.15 -12.91 9.05
N ASP A 390 5.59 -11.74 9.29
CA ASP A 390 5.74 -10.54 8.44
C ASP A 390 7.18 -10.26 7.96
N LEU A 391 7.34 -10.09 6.65
CA LEU A 391 8.55 -9.58 6.02
C LEU A 391 8.20 -8.25 5.34
N ILE A 392 8.65 -7.15 5.94
CA ILE A 392 8.41 -5.79 5.44
C ILE A 392 9.73 -5.25 4.91
N LEU A 393 9.76 -4.89 3.64
CA LEU A 393 10.94 -4.37 2.95
C LEU A 393 10.55 -3.06 2.26
N THR A 394 11.06 -1.93 2.74
CA THR A 394 10.67 -0.59 2.25
C THR A 394 10.85 -0.40 0.75
N GLY A 395 11.88 -1.04 0.17
CA GLY A 395 12.13 -1.01 -1.27
C GLY A 395 10.99 -1.58 -2.13
N ALA A 396 10.27 -2.59 -1.64
CA ALA A 396 9.13 -3.18 -2.35
C ALA A 396 7.97 -2.18 -2.45
N PHE A 397 7.58 -1.61 -1.31
CA PHE A 397 6.54 -0.58 -1.22
C PHE A 397 6.88 0.64 -2.09
N SER A 398 8.11 1.14 -1.98
CA SER A 398 8.62 2.26 -2.76
C SER A 398 8.58 1.99 -4.26
N SER A 399 9.04 0.82 -4.70
CA SER A 399 9.04 0.44 -6.12
C SER A 399 7.62 0.37 -6.68
N ALA A 400 6.67 -0.22 -5.94
CA ALA A 400 5.26 -0.28 -6.33
C ALA A 400 4.66 1.13 -6.50
N ILE A 401 4.85 2.01 -5.50
CA ILE A 401 4.37 3.40 -5.57
C ILE A 401 4.98 4.16 -6.75
N ARG A 402 6.27 3.94 -7.02
CA ARG A 402 7.00 4.56 -8.14
C ARG A 402 6.75 3.90 -9.49
N GLN A 403 5.91 2.87 -9.56
CA GLN A 403 5.62 2.13 -10.79
C GLN A 403 6.90 1.57 -11.42
N ARG A 404 7.72 0.90 -10.61
CA ARG A 404 8.97 0.27 -11.01
C ARG A 404 8.97 -1.20 -10.62
N PHE A 405 9.69 -1.98 -11.43
CA PHE A 405 10.06 -3.33 -11.04
C PHE A 405 11.02 -3.28 -9.85
N TRP A 406 10.64 -3.93 -8.76
CA TRP A 406 11.52 -4.09 -7.59
C TRP A 406 12.52 -5.21 -7.81
N ILE A 407 12.05 -6.34 -8.34
CA ILE A 407 12.87 -7.47 -8.79
C ILE A 407 12.93 -7.41 -10.31
N PRO A 408 14.14 -7.43 -10.93
CA PRO A 408 14.21 -7.35 -12.38
C PRO A 408 13.51 -8.54 -13.05
N PRO A 409 12.70 -8.30 -14.10
CA PRO A 409 11.82 -9.29 -14.74
C PRO A 409 12.55 -10.48 -15.39
N PHE A 410 13.86 -10.36 -15.63
CA PHE A 410 14.70 -11.41 -16.22
C PHE A 410 15.61 -12.11 -15.20
N THR A 411 15.52 -11.75 -13.92
CA THR A 411 16.35 -12.39 -12.90
C THR A 411 15.82 -13.80 -12.66
N PRO A 412 16.66 -14.84 -12.72
CA PRO A 412 16.30 -16.17 -12.27
C PRO A 412 15.79 -16.10 -10.83
N PHE A 413 14.50 -16.37 -10.64
CA PHE A 413 13.88 -16.27 -9.34
C PHE A 413 13.87 -17.65 -8.68
N THR A 414 14.63 -17.79 -7.59
CA THR A 414 14.55 -19.00 -6.77
C THR A 414 13.26 -18.92 -5.95
N PRO A 415 12.41 -19.96 -5.97
CA PRO A 415 11.15 -19.91 -5.24
C PRO A 415 11.37 -19.64 -3.75
N PRO A 416 10.65 -18.68 -3.15
CA PRO A 416 10.78 -18.38 -1.74
C PRO A 416 10.37 -19.61 -0.95
N LYS A 417 11.27 -20.09 -0.08
CA LYS A 417 10.99 -21.25 0.78
C LYS A 417 9.89 -20.99 1.81
N ARG A 418 9.62 -19.72 2.09
CA ARG A 418 8.59 -19.25 3.01
C ARG A 418 7.17 -19.52 2.49
N PHE A 419 6.86 -19.07 1.29
CA PHE A 419 5.56 -19.26 0.66
C PHE A 419 5.72 -19.40 -0.85
N PRO A 420 5.53 -20.61 -1.41
CA PRO A 420 6.08 -20.94 -2.73
C PRO A 420 5.20 -20.55 -3.92
N VAL A 421 4.19 -19.68 -3.78
CA VAL A 421 3.38 -19.21 -4.91
C VAL A 421 4.11 -18.08 -5.64
N LEU A 422 4.37 -18.27 -6.93
CA LEU A 422 5.08 -17.28 -7.75
C LEU A 422 4.18 -16.42 -8.61
N GLN A 423 3.10 -17.01 -9.13
CA GLN A 423 2.27 -16.36 -10.12
C GLN A 423 0.85 -16.92 -10.12
N LEU A 424 -0.07 -16.07 -10.56
CA LEU A 424 -1.47 -16.36 -10.76
C LEU A 424 -1.80 -16.23 -12.24
N LEU A 425 -2.42 -17.27 -12.81
CA LEU A 425 -2.88 -17.30 -14.19
C LEU A 425 -4.41 -17.34 -14.21
N VAL A 426 -5.05 -16.43 -14.94
CA VAL A 426 -6.51 -16.32 -15.02
C VAL A 426 -6.95 -16.42 -16.47
N HIS A 427 -7.85 -17.34 -16.75
CA HIS A 427 -8.48 -17.49 -18.07
C HIS A 427 -9.96 -17.15 -18.01
N HIS A 428 -10.42 -16.31 -18.93
CA HIS A 428 -11.81 -15.89 -19.02
C HIS A 428 -12.48 -16.54 -20.23
N THR A 429 -13.49 -17.35 -19.99
CA THR A 429 -14.24 -18.05 -21.06
C THR A 429 -15.37 -17.21 -21.67
N ALA A 430 -15.61 -16.02 -21.13
CA ALA A 430 -16.73 -15.13 -21.43
C ALA A 430 -16.61 -14.43 -22.79
N LYS A 431 -16.89 -15.14 -23.90
CA LYS A 431 -16.77 -14.58 -25.27
C LYS A 431 -17.73 -13.42 -25.58
N ALA A 432 -18.82 -13.25 -24.82
CA ALA A 432 -19.88 -12.28 -25.15
C ALA A 432 -19.57 -10.83 -24.73
N TRP A 433 -18.58 -10.60 -23.87
CA TRP A 433 -18.29 -9.28 -23.28
C TRP A 433 -16.82 -8.85 -23.38
N ILE A 434 -15.94 -9.79 -23.74
CA ILE A 434 -14.53 -9.51 -23.97
C ILE A 434 -14.35 -9.27 -25.47
N ASP A 435 -14.58 -8.04 -25.91
CA ASP A 435 -14.35 -7.62 -27.31
C ASP A 435 -12.86 -7.68 -27.70
N ASN A 436 -11.98 -7.77 -26.70
CA ASN A 436 -10.54 -7.87 -26.91
C ASN A 436 -10.00 -9.27 -26.56
N PRO A 437 -9.67 -10.12 -27.55
CA PRO A 437 -9.13 -11.46 -27.31
C PRO A 437 -7.80 -11.48 -26.54
N GLN A 438 -7.11 -10.34 -26.42
CA GLN A 438 -5.94 -10.22 -25.56
C GLN A 438 -6.31 -10.35 -24.07
N LEU A 439 -7.52 -9.96 -23.66
CA LEU A 439 -7.98 -10.03 -22.26
C LEU A 439 -8.46 -11.43 -21.83
N GLU A 440 -8.40 -12.43 -22.72
CA GLU A 440 -8.83 -13.79 -22.42
C GLU A 440 -7.88 -14.49 -21.42
N TYR A 441 -6.59 -14.13 -21.41
CA TYR A 441 -5.56 -14.76 -20.57
C TYR A 441 -4.78 -13.71 -19.80
N GLU A 442 -4.84 -13.75 -18.48
CA GLU A 442 -4.12 -12.85 -17.60
C GLU A 442 -3.06 -13.60 -16.79
N SER A 443 -1.92 -12.96 -16.56
CA SER A 443 -0.82 -13.48 -15.76
C SER A 443 -0.36 -12.39 -14.78
N PHE A 444 -0.19 -12.76 -13.53
CA PHE A 444 0.21 -11.85 -12.46
C PHE A 444 1.37 -12.45 -11.69
N PHE A 445 2.46 -11.70 -11.54
CA PHE A 445 3.57 -12.09 -10.68
C PHE A 445 3.26 -11.72 -9.22
N LEU A 446 3.40 -12.70 -8.34
CA LEU A 446 3.16 -12.59 -6.90
C LEU A 446 4.43 -12.90 -6.07
N GLY A 447 5.53 -13.28 -6.72
CA GLY A 447 6.77 -13.63 -6.03
C GLY A 447 7.46 -12.44 -5.33
N ASP A 448 7.10 -11.22 -5.70
CA ASP A 448 7.55 -9.96 -5.09
C ASP A 448 6.56 -9.36 -4.07
N ALA A 449 5.48 -10.09 -3.74
CA ALA A 449 4.45 -9.64 -2.81
C ALA A 449 4.69 -10.05 -1.34
N CYS A 450 5.76 -10.82 -1.05
CA CYS A 450 6.12 -11.30 0.29
C CYS A 450 4.98 -12.01 1.06
N LEU A 451 4.13 -12.77 0.36
CA LEU A 451 2.94 -13.38 0.94
C LEU A 451 3.25 -14.44 2.01
N SER A 452 2.37 -14.53 3.01
CA SER A 452 2.20 -15.71 3.86
C SER A 452 1.01 -16.53 3.37
N ALA A 453 0.83 -17.75 3.88
CA ALA A 453 -0.33 -18.57 3.51
C ALA A 453 -1.67 -17.93 3.91
N THR A 454 -1.73 -17.27 5.08
CA THR A 454 -2.91 -16.54 5.56
C THR A 454 -3.24 -15.35 4.68
N ARG A 455 -2.25 -14.51 4.37
CA ARG A 455 -2.40 -13.36 3.48
C ARG A 455 -2.80 -13.79 2.07
N PHE A 456 -2.17 -14.83 1.54
CA PHE A 456 -2.55 -15.40 0.25
C PHE A 456 -4.02 -15.85 0.23
N ALA A 457 -4.46 -16.61 1.24
CA ALA A 457 -5.85 -17.07 1.32
C ALA A 457 -6.86 -15.90 1.43
N SER A 458 -6.52 -14.87 2.21
CA SER A 458 -7.37 -13.68 2.38
C SER A 458 -7.46 -12.87 1.10
N GLY A 459 -6.32 -12.64 0.44
CA GLY A 459 -6.25 -11.94 -0.84
C GLY A 459 -6.98 -12.71 -1.94
N LEU A 460 -6.85 -14.04 -1.96
CA LEU A 460 -7.59 -14.89 -2.88
C LEU A 460 -9.11 -14.79 -2.70
N LEU A 461 -9.59 -14.77 -1.46
CA LEU A 461 -11.02 -14.62 -1.18
C LEU A 461 -11.55 -13.23 -1.62
N ASN A 462 -10.76 -12.18 -1.43
CA ASN A 462 -11.08 -10.83 -1.93
C ASN A 462 -11.10 -10.82 -3.46
N PHE A 463 -10.12 -11.45 -4.09
CA PHE A 463 -10.05 -11.55 -5.54
C PHE A 463 -11.23 -12.32 -6.14
N PHE A 464 -11.66 -13.41 -5.51
CA PHE A 464 -12.90 -14.11 -5.90
C PHE A 464 -14.13 -13.19 -5.82
N ARG A 465 -14.25 -12.36 -4.78
CA ARG A 465 -15.35 -11.37 -4.71
C ARG A 465 -15.33 -10.42 -5.90
N HIS A 466 -14.16 -9.90 -6.26
CA HIS A 466 -14.03 -8.98 -7.39
C HIS A 466 -14.33 -9.65 -8.72
N LEU A 467 -13.79 -10.85 -8.96
CA LEU A 467 -14.09 -11.63 -10.15
C LEU A 467 -15.60 -11.88 -10.32
N LEU A 468 -16.31 -12.14 -9.23
CA LEU A 468 -17.75 -12.39 -9.26
C LEU A 468 -18.58 -11.11 -9.43
N ALA A 469 -18.10 -9.99 -8.89
CA ALA A 469 -18.83 -8.72 -8.89
C ALA A 469 -18.88 -8.01 -10.27
N SER A 470 -18.00 -8.31 -11.22
CA SER A 470 -18.01 -7.68 -12.55
C SER A 470 -17.72 -8.67 -13.67
N VAL A 471 -18.40 -8.54 -14.80
CA VAL A 471 -18.18 -9.32 -16.03
C VAL A 471 -16.96 -8.86 -16.86
N SER A 472 -16.27 -7.80 -16.44
CA SER A 472 -15.07 -7.27 -17.12
C SER A 472 -13.81 -8.12 -16.91
N ALA A 473 -12.76 -7.80 -17.68
CA ALA A 473 -11.40 -8.31 -17.53
C ALA A 473 -10.42 -7.13 -17.32
N GLY A 474 -9.13 -7.40 -17.08
CA GLY A 474 -8.13 -6.37 -16.79
C GLY A 474 -7.92 -6.14 -15.30
N TRP A 475 -7.75 -7.23 -14.54
CA TRP A 475 -7.82 -7.23 -13.07
C TRP A 475 -6.51 -6.92 -12.35
N GLY A 476 -5.48 -6.42 -13.05
CA GLY A 476 -4.14 -6.30 -12.48
C GLY A 476 -4.05 -5.34 -11.28
N THR A 477 -4.82 -4.25 -11.28
CA THR A 477 -4.90 -3.33 -10.13
C THR A 477 -5.57 -3.99 -8.94
N GLU A 478 -6.70 -4.65 -9.17
CA GLU A 478 -7.50 -5.35 -8.16
C GLU A 478 -6.71 -6.51 -7.56
N VAL A 479 -5.97 -7.29 -8.37
CA VAL A 479 -5.06 -8.32 -7.87
C VAL A 479 -4.02 -7.70 -6.95
N ALA A 480 -3.34 -6.63 -7.39
CA ALA A 480 -2.33 -5.99 -6.56
C ALA A 480 -2.92 -5.50 -5.23
N HIS A 481 -4.11 -4.89 -5.25
CA HIS A 481 -4.79 -4.40 -4.06
C HIS A 481 -5.31 -5.51 -3.15
N ASP A 482 -5.94 -6.55 -3.70
CA ASP A 482 -6.54 -7.65 -2.94
C ASP A 482 -5.49 -8.40 -2.13
N PHE A 483 -4.33 -8.64 -2.73
CA PHE A 483 -3.19 -9.23 -2.03
C PHE A 483 -2.51 -8.23 -1.09
N ALA A 484 -2.44 -6.93 -1.44
CA ALA A 484 -1.87 -5.92 -0.55
C ALA A 484 -2.70 -5.68 0.73
N CYS A 485 -4.03 -5.63 0.62
CA CYS A 485 -4.98 -5.40 1.71
C CYS A 485 -5.41 -6.69 2.42
N SER A 486 -4.65 -7.78 2.24
CA SER A 486 -4.97 -9.07 2.83
C SER A 486 -4.50 -9.15 4.30
N GLY A 487 -5.46 -9.34 5.21
CA GLY A 487 -5.19 -9.58 6.63
C GLY A 487 -4.84 -11.04 6.95
N ASP A 488 -4.28 -11.28 8.15
CA ASP A 488 -3.92 -12.61 8.65
C ASP A 488 -5.13 -13.47 9.12
N GLY A 489 -6.30 -13.33 8.47
CA GLY A 489 -7.51 -14.09 8.75
C GLY A 489 -8.74 -13.20 9.02
N PRO A 490 -9.84 -13.77 9.56
CA PRO A 490 -11.14 -13.10 9.67
C PRO A 490 -11.26 -12.17 10.89
N SER A 491 -10.23 -12.07 11.74
CA SER A 491 -10.25 -11.17 12.90
C SER A 491 -10.47 -9.72 12.45
N SER A 492 -11.39 -9.00 13.10
CA SER A 492 -11.72 -7.60 12.80
C SER A 492 -10.50 -6.70 12.78
N ASP A 493 -9.52 -6.98 13.64
CA ASP A 493 -8.31 -6.16 13.83
C ASP A 493 -7.36 -6.24 12.62
N LEU A 494 -7.48 -7.31 11.83
CA LEU A 494 -6.65 -7.58 10.66
C LEU A 494 -7.32 -7.17 9.33
N LYS A 495 -8.59 -6.73 9.36
CA LYS A 495 -9.37 -6.36 8.17
C LYS A 495 -8.69 -5.26 7.33
N PHE A 496 -7.93 -4.39 7.98
CA PHE A 496 -7.27 -3.24 7.35
C PHE A 496 -5.74 -3.36 7.39
N ALA A 497 -5.21 -4.57 7.60
CA ALA A 497 -3.77 -4.81 7.53
C ALA A 497 -3.24 -4.51 6.13
N VAL A 498 -2.16 -3.73 6.07
CA VAL A 498 -1.49 -3.35 4.84
C VAL A 498 -0.23 -4.18 4.64
N SER A 499 -0.04 -4.63 3.41
CA SER A 499 1.12 -5.38 2.99
C SER A 499 1.72 -4.82 1.70
N GLN A 500 2.79 -5.47 1.23
CA GLN A 500 3.48 -5.05 0.02
C GLN A 500 2.56 -5.20 -1.19
N LEU A 501 2.36 -4.10 -1.92
CA LEU A 501 1.79 -4.14 -3.26
C LEU A 501 2.74 -4.90 -4.18
N PRO A 502 2.32 -5.97 -4.89
CA PRO A 502 3.18 -6.70 -5.82
C PRO A 502 3.73 -5.75 -6.90
N PRO A 503 5.01 -5.32 -6.84
CA PRO A 503 5.47 -4.19 -7.65
C PRO A 503 5.37 -4.41 -9.15
N GLU A 504 5.67 -5.62 -9.65
CA GLU A 504 5.53 -5.96 -11.07
C GLU A 504 4.09 -5.88 -11.55
N THR A 505 3.18 -6.59 -10.87
CA THR A 505 1.75 -6.63 -11.24
C THR A 505 1.16 -5.22 -11.26
N LEU A 506 1.41 -4.41 -10.22
CA LEU A 506 0.88 -3.05 -10.14
C LEU A 506 1.46 -2.14 -11.24
N THR A 507 2.77 -2.19 -11.45
CA THR A 507 3.47 -1.35 -12.46
C THR A 507 2.90 -1.59 -13.85
N ILE A 508 2.70 -2.86 -14.21
CA ILE A 508 2.20 -3.24 -15.52
C ILE A 508 0.72 -2.85 -15.65
N ALA A 509 -0.10 -3.13 -14.64
CA ALA A 509 -1.52 -2.79 -14.66
C ALA A 509 -1.76 -1.27 -14.82
N GLN A 510 -1.00 -0.45 -14.09
CA GLN A 510 -1.10 1.01 -14.19
C GLN A 510 -0.58 1.54 -15.53
N ALA A 511 0.44 0.92 -16.12
CA ALA A 511 0.89 1.26 -17.47
C ALA A 511 -0.17 0.91 -18.53
N ALA A 512 -0.86 -0.22 -18.40
CA ALA A 512 -1.94 -0.63 -19.28
C ALA A 512 -3.09 0.38 -19.29
N PHE A 513 -3.52 0.82 -18.10
CA PHE A 513 -4.66 1.72 -17.93
C PHE A 513 -4.44 3.13 -18.50
N ARG A 514 -3.20 3.64 -18.45
CA ARG A 514 -2.92 5.05 -18.81
C ARG A 514 -2.86 5.33 -20.31
N HIS A 515 -2.64 4.32 -21.15
CA HIS A 515 -2.21 4.56 -22.53
C HIS A 515 -3.29 4.44 -23.61
N ASP A 516 -4.50 3.95 -23.32
CA ASP A 516 -5.64 3.83 -24.27
C ASP A 516 -5.27 3.30 -25.68
N SER A 517 -4.11 2.66 -25.81
CA SER A 517 -3.47 2.29 -27.07
C SER A 517 -2.59 1.06 -26.85
N GLY A 518 -2.85 0.00 -27.64
CA GLY A 518 -1.98 -1.15 -27.87
C GLY A 518 -1.58 -2.06 -26.70
N CYS A 519 -1.89 -1.72 -25.44
CA CYS A 519 -1.58 -2.49 -24.23
C CYS A 519 -2.85 -3.00 -23.51
N ALA A 520 -3.97 -3.11 -24.23
CA ALA A 520 -5.22 -3.60 -23.66
C ALA A 520 -5.05 -5.09 -23.28
N GLY A 521 -4.75 -5.34 -22.00
CA GLY A 521 -4.32 -6.65 -21.49
C GLY A 521 -2.81 -6.79 -21.30
N ALA A 522 -2.11 -5.75 -20.82
CA ALA A 522 -0.74 -5.95 -20.36
C ALA A 522 -0.78 -6.71 -19.02
N PHE A 523 -0.36 -7.96 -19.08
CA PHE A 523 -0.20 -8.86 -17.94
C PHE A 523 1.26 -8.94 -17.55
N SER A 524 1.54 -9.39 -16.34
CA SER A 524 2.90 -9.80 -15.98
C SER A 524 3.43 -10.80 -17.00
N ARG A 525 4.73 -10.77 -17.27
CA ARG A 525 5.33 -11.82 -18.09
C ARG A 525 5.21 -13.12 -17.29
N MET A 526 4.66 -14.16 -17.91
CA MET A 526 4.67 -15.49 -17.29
C MET A 526 6.13 -15.86 -16.96
N ARG A 527 6.38 -16.19 -15.69
CA ARG A 527 7.71 -16.55 -15.19
C ARG A 527 7.95 -18.05 -15.35
N ASP A 528 9.22 -18.42 -15.50
CA ASP A 528 9.65 -19.82 -15.63
C ASP A 528 8.99 -20.71 -14.58
N LEU A 529 8.51 -21.88 -15.03
CA LEU A 529 7.96 -22.87 -14.11
C LEU A 529 9.14 -23.60 -13.47
N THR A 530 9.44 -23.29 -12.22
CA THR A 530 10.59 -23.84 -11.50
C THR A 530 10.15 -24.93 -10.52
N PRO A 531 10.88 -26.07 -10.42
CA PRO A 531 10.56 -27.09 -9.43
C PRO A 531 10.59 -26.49 -8.02
N GLY A 532 9.61 -26.88 -7.19
CA GLY A 532 9.46 -26.35 -5.84
C GLY A 532 8.63 -25.06 -5.73
N SER A 533 8.27 -24.43 -6.85
CA SER A 533 7.27 -23.35 -6.88
C SER A 533 5.87 -23.84 -7.23
N TRP A 534 4.88 -23.04 -6.88
CA TRP A 534 3.49 -23.21 -7.26
C TRP A 534 3.02 -22.06 -8.16
N THR A 535 2.30 -22.42 -9.20
CA THR A 535 1.51 -21.52 -10.04
C THR A 535 0.04 -21.78 -9.74
N MET A 536 -0.69 -20.72 -9.38
CA MET A 536 -2.14 -20.81 -9.25
C MET A 536 -2.80 -20.58 -10.60
N MET A 537 -3.82 -21.37 -10.91
CA MET A 537 -4.61 -21.24 -12.14
C MET A 537 -6.07 -21.07 -11.79
N ILE A 538 -6.72 -20.09 -12.43
CA ILE A 538 -8.17 -19.85 -12.36
C ILE A 538 -8.73 -19.90 -13.78
N GLU A 539 -9.80 -20.66 -13.97
CA GLU A 539 -10.64 -20.57 -15.16
C GLU A 539 -12.00 -20.05 -14.75
N ARG A 540 -12.39 -18.91 -15.33
CA ARG A 540 -13.64 -18.24 -15.05
C ARG A 540 -14.64 -18.52 -16.16
N GLY A 541 -15.67 -19.28 -15.80
CA GLY A 541 -16.91 -19.49 -16.53
C GLY A 541 -17.84 -18.28 -16.39
N CYS A 542 -18.37 -17.78 -17.51
CA CYS A 542 -19.45 -16.78 -17.47
C CYS A 542 -20.45 -17.08 -18.60
N ALA A 543 -21.63 -17.58 -18.24
CA ALA A 543 -22.72 -17.87 -19.17
C ALA A 543 -23.85 -16.84 -19.02
N VAL A 544 -24.27 -16.21 -20.11
CA VAL A 544 -25.37 -15.22 -20.08
C VAL A 544 -26.71 -15.97 -20.06
N VAL A 545 -27.52 -15.73 -19.02
CA VAL A 545 -28.77 -16.47 -18.78
C VAL A 545 -30.01 -15.78 -19.37
N SER A 546 -29.96 -14.50 -19.76
CA SER A 546 -31.08 -13.85 -20.49
C SER A 546 -30.71 -12.58 -21.27
N PRO A 547 -31.26 -12.36 -22.48
CA PRO A 547 -31.10 -11.12 -23.25
C PRO A 547 -32.15 -10.02 -22.95
N THR A 548 -33.14 -10.24 -22.08
CA THR A 548 -34.18 -9.23 -21.79
C THR A 548 -33.83 -8.39 -20.55
N SER A 549 -33.30 -7.18 -20.79
CA SER A 549 -33.12 -5.99 -19.93
C SER A 549 -32.46 -6.10 -18.55
N ASN A 550 -32.42 -7.27 -17.91
CA ASN A 550 -31.68 -7.55 -16.67
C ASN A 550 -30.70 -8.69 -16.94
N TYR A 551 -29.55 -8.36 -17.54
CA TYR A 551 -28.49 -9.33 -17.81
C TYR A 551 -28.08 -10.04 -16.51
N ARG A 552 -28.36 -11.34 -16.43
CA ARG A 552 -27.80 -12.22 -15.39
C ARG A 552 -26.73 -13.08 -16.03
N ALA A 553 -25.53 -13.03 -15.49
CA ALA A 553 -24.45 -13.91 -15.87
C ALA A 553 -24.28 -14.96 -14.77
N GLU A 554 -24.38 -16.24 -15.12
CA GLU A 554 -23.97 -17.32 -14.25
C GLU A 554 -22.44 -17.39 -14.28
N GLN A 555 -21.82 -17.21 -13.11
CA GLN A 555 -20.37 -17.28 -12.99
C GLN A 555 -19.93 -18.55 -12.28
N THR A 556 -18.89 -19.20 -12.82
CA THR A 556 -18.24 -20.36 -12.20
C THR A 556 -16.74 -20.15 -12.17
N LEU A 557 -16.09 -20.59 -11.10
CA LEU A 557 -14.65 -20.50 -10.94
C LEU A 557 -14.09 -21.91 -10.80
N TYR A 558 -13.15 -22.26 -11.65
CA TYR A 558 -12.32 -23.46 -11.48
C TYR A 558 -10.94 -23.04 -11.00
N CYS A 559 -10.39 -23.75 -10.02
CA CYS A 559 -9.11 -23.42 -9.42
C CYS A 559 -8.20 -24.66 -9.37
N ALA A 560 -6.90 -24.46 -9.62
CA ALA A 560 -5.88 -25.46 -9.38
C ALA A 560 -4.55 -24.82 -9.00
N PHE A 561 -3.76 -25.58 -8.24
CA PHE A 561 -2.39 -25.25 -7.90
C PHE A 561 -1.47 -26.25 -8.60
N VAL A 562 -0.51 -25.73 -9.35
CA VAL A 562 0.35 -26.52 -10.22
C VAL A 562 1.80 -26.33 -9.84
N ARG A 563 2.50 -27.45 -9.62
CA ARG A 563 3.95 -27.49 -9.40
C ARG A 563 4.61 -28.35 -10.48
N PRO A 564 5.61 -27.83 -11.21
CA PRO A 564 6.30 -28.61 -12.22
C PRO A 564 7.31 -29.57 -11.56
N LYS A 565 7.43 -30.80 -12.08
CA LYS A 565 8.45 -31.76 -11.64
C LYS A 565 9.83 -31.47 -12.23
N THR A 566 9.85 -30.82 -13.39
CA THR A 566 11.07 -30.40 -14.10
C THR A 566 10.94 -28.95 -14.53
N GLY A 567 12.05 -28.21 -14.58
CA GLY A 567 12.00 -26.79 -14.95
C GLY A 567 11.51 -26.58 -16.39
N VAL A 568 10.60 -25.64 -16.58
CA VAL A 568 10.13 -25.19 -17.90
C VAL A 568 10.52 -23.72 -18.08
N VAL A 569 11.47 -23.49 -18.98
CA VAL A 569 11.94 -22.15 -19.33
C VAL A 569 11.01 -21.52 -20.35
N ILE A 570 10.54 -20.31 -20.05
CA ILE A 570 9.66 -19.54 -20.91
C ILE A 570 10.51 -18.72 -21.88
N ARG A 571 10.45 -19.12 -23.15
CA ARG A 571 11.25 -18.57 -24.24
C ARG A 571 10.55 -17.38 -24.93
N ALA A 572 11.32 -16.64 -25.73
CA ALA A 572 10.84 -15.50 -26.51
C ALA A 572 9.85 -15.93 -27.61
N ALA A 573 9.13 -14.98 -28.18
CA ALA A 573 8.16 -15.22 -29.25
C ALA A 573 8.79 -16.00 -30.43
N GLY A 574 8.10 -17.06 -30.87
CA GLY A 574 8.51 -17.88 -32.00
C GLY A 574 9.38 -19.10 -31.65
N GLU A 575 9.85 -19.23 -30.41
CA GLU A 575 10.50 -20.47 -29.96
C GLU A 575 9.46 -21.47 -29.43
N ALA A 576 9.59 -22.74 -29.85
CA ALA A 576 8.75 -23.81 -29.32
C ALA A 576 9.06 -24.02 -27.82
N VAL A 577 8.07 -23.78 -26.97
CA VAL A 577 8.11 -24.15 -25.55
C VAL A 577 7.68 -25.61 -25.43
N LYS A 578 8.36 -26.40 -24.59
CA LYS A 578 7.97 -27.79 -24.32
C LYS A 578 6.55 -27.80 -23.73
N GLU A 579 5.63 -28.51 -24.39
CA GLU A 579 4.30 -28.74 -23.84
C GLU A 579 4.38 -29.57 -22.55
N CYS A 580 3.61 -29.18 -21.55
CA CYS A 580 3.45 -29.92 -20.31
C CYS A 580 2.43 -31.04 -20.52
N VAL A 581 2.81 -32.26 -20.17
CA VAL A 581 1.93 -33.42 -20.12
C VAL A 581 1.58 -33.79 -18.66
N PRO A 582 0.50 -34.57 -18.41
CA PRO A 582 0.12 -34.99 -17.06
C PRO A 582 1.26 -35.55 -16.19
N GLY A 583 2.21 -36.26 -16.81
CA GLY A 583 3.37 -36.83 -16.11
C GLY A 583 4.36 -35.78 -15.58
N ASP A 584 4.39 -34.58 -16.17
CA ASP A 584 5.34 -33.51 -15.85
C ASP A 584 4.91 -32.64 -14.66
N LEU A 585 3.64 -32.73 -14.25
CA LEU A 585 3.03 -31.82 -13.29
C LEU A 585 2.56 -32.55 -12.03
N GLU A 586 2.56 -31.81 -10.93
CA GLU A 586 1.78 -32.09 -9.73
C GLU A 586 0.67 -31.06 -9.65
N VAL A 587 -0.56 -31.53 -9.47
CA VAL A 587 -1.76 -30.70 -9.44
C VAL A 587 -2.54 -31.04 -8.18
N VAL A 588 -2.90 -30.00 -7.43
CA VAL A 588 -3.74 -30.10 -6.23
C VAL A 588 -4.80 -29.00 -6.26
N ASP A 589 -5.88 -29.21 -5.50
CA ASP A 589 -6.89 -28.19 -5.25
C ASP A 589 -6.43 -27.22 -4.14
N LEU A 590 -7.28 -26.25 -3.80
CA LEU A 590 -6.97 -25.24 -2.78
C LEU A 590 -6.74 -25.86 -1.38
N GLU A 591 -7.53 -26.87 -1.02
CA GLU A 591 -7.40 -27.57 0.27
C GLU A 591 -6.09 -28.35 0.35
N GLY A 592 -5.79 -29.16 -0.68
CA GLY A 592 -4.55 -29.92 -0.79
C GLY A 592 -3.33 -29.01 -0.84
N PHE A 593 -3.40 -27.88 -1.55
CA PHE A 593 -2.32 -26.89 -1.58
C PHE A 593 -2.04 -26.33 -0.18
N LEU A 594 -3.06 -25.81 0.52
CA LEU A 594 -2.90 -25.24 1.85
C LEU A 594 -2.40 -26.28 2.87
N GLY A 595 -2.87 -27.53 2.76
CA GLY A 595 -2.38 -28.65 3.56
C GLY A 595 -0.89 -28.96 3.36
N LEU A 596 -0.34 -28.72 2.16
CA LEU A 596 1.07 -28.92 1.86
C LEU A 596 1.95 -27.74 2.29
N VAL A 597 1.50 -26.50 2.11
CA VAL A 597 2.33 -25.30 2.34
C VAL A 597 2.19 -24.69 3.72
N ALA A 598 1.10 -24.96 4.43
CA ALA A 598 0.85 -24.47 5.78
C ALA A 598 0.20 -25.55 6.65
N PRO A 599 0.86 -26.71 6.87
CA PRO A 599 0.31 -27.79 7.68
C PRO A 599 0.10 -27.29 9.12
N GLY A 600 -1.16 -27.21 9.55
CA GLY A 600 -1.56 -26.78 10.89
C GLY A 600 -2.12 -25.35 10.99
N ALA A 601 -2.18 -24.59 9.90
CA ALA A 601 -2.91 -23.33 9.87
C ALA A 601 -4.44 -23.57 9.74
N ASP A 602 -5.25 -22.79 10.46
CA ASP A 602 -6.71 -22.87 10.40
C ASP A 602 -7.26 -21.98 9.26
N PHE A 603 -7.88 -22.63 8.27
CA PHE A 603 -8.53 -21.99 7.14
C PHE A 603 -10.05 -22.22 7.11
N ALA A 604 -10.68 -22.60 8.23
CA ALA A 604 -12.14 -22.79 8.28
C ALA A 604 -12.91 -21.54 7.83
N TRP A 605 -12.38 -20.36 8.15
CA TRP A 605 -12.93 -19.06 7.75
C TRP A 605 -12.89 -18.82 6.24
N LEU A 606 -11.92 -19.40 5.52
CA LEU A 606 -11.82 -19.26 4.06
C LEU A 606 -13.01 -19.95 3.39
N TRP A 607 -13.30 -21.17 3.84
CA TRP A 607 -14.44 -21.95 3.36
C TRP A 607 -15.77 -21.32 3.76
N GLN A 608 -15.89 -20.76 4.97
CA GLN A 608 -17.04 -19.96 5.37
C GLN A 608 -17.21 -18.75 4.44
N GLY A 609 -16.12 -18.05 4.12
CA GLY A 609 -16.08 -16.93 3.20
C GLY A 609 -16.57 -17.31 1.80
N ILE A 610 -16.03 -18.41 1.24
CA ILE A 610 -16.49 -18.95 -0.04
C ILE A 610 -17.98 -19.28 0.02
N GLY A 611 -18.47 -19.95 1.08
CA GLY A 611 -19.89 -20.25 1.26
C GLY A 611 -20.80 -19.00 1.39
N VAL A 612 -20.27 -17.86 1.84
CA VAL A 612 -20.99 -16.58 1.76
C VAL A 612 -21.10 -16.10 0.31
N LEU A 613 -20.03 -16.24 -0.49
CA LEU A 613 -20.05 -15.89 -1.91
C LEU A 613 -21.04 -16.77 -2.68
N GLU A 614 -21.06 -18.07 -2.41
CA GLU A 614 -22.01 -19.00 -3.05
C GLU A 614 -23.46 -18.62 -2.77
N ARG A 615 -23.76 -18.21 -1.53
CA ARG A 615 -25.11 -17.77 -1.17
C ARG A 615 -25.50 -16.47 -1.87
N LYS A 616 -24.59 -15.49 -1.91
CA LYS A 616 -24.83 -14.23 -2.62
C LYS A 616 -25.05 -14.45 -4.12
N GLU A 617 -24.26 -15.32 -4.73
CA GLU A 617 -24.43 -15.65 -6.15
C GLU A 617 -25.76 -16.36 -6.41
N LYS A 618 -26.16 -17.31 -5.55
CA LYS A 618 -27.47 -17.98 -5.63
C LYS A 618 -28.64 -17.01 -5.46
N GLU A 619 -28.53 -16.04 -4.55
CA GLU A 619 -29.53 -14.99 -4.37
C GLU A 619 -29.64 -14.10 -5.62
N TYR A 620 -28.50 -13.82 -6.28
CA TYR A 620 -28.44 -12.98 -7.47
C TYR A 620 -28.98 -13.68 -8.74
N VAL A 621 -28.62 -14.95 -8.96
CA VAL A 621 -28.96 -15.69 -10.19
C VAL A 621 -30.33 -16.40 -10.09
N GLY A 622 -30.72 -16.90 -8.90
CA GLY A 622 -31.93 -17.71 -8.66
C GLY A 622 -31.61 -19.21 -8.40
N GLN A 623 -32.64 -20.05 -8.23
CA GLN A 623 -32.44 -21.52 -8.08
C GLN A 623 -31.93 -22.13 -9.39
N LEU A 624 -30.69 -22.62 -9.38
CA LEU A 624 -30.05 -23.31 -10.51
C LEU A 624 -30.59 -24.74 -10.70
N PRO A 625 -30.62 -25.28 -11.94
CA PRO A 625 -31.03 -26.67 -12.21
C PRO A 625 -30.04 -27.74 -11.71
N VAL A 626 -28.78 -27.36 -11.42
CA VAL A 626 -27.72 -28.28 -10.99
C VAL A 626 -26.87 -27.60 -9.90
N PRO A 627 -26.53 -28.29 -8.79
CA PRO A 627 -25.67 -27.74 -7.75
C PRO A 627 -24.20 -27.86 -8.17
N ILE A 628 -23.71 -26.93 -8.99
CA ILE A 628 -22.27 -26.77 -9.21
C ILE A 628 -21.71 -25.86 -8.11
N PRO A 629 -20.67 -26.27 -7.36
CA PRO A 629 -19.98 -25.38 -6.41
C PRO A 629 -19.41 -24.17 -7.14
N LEU A 630 -19.47 -22.99 -6.52
CA LEU A 630 -19.00 -21.75 -7.12
C LEU A 630 -17.50 -21.81 -7.45
N VAL A 631 -16.74 -22.44 -6.54
CA VAL A 631 -15.31 -22.70 -6.68
C VAL A 631 -15.14 -24.22 -6.76
N SER A 632 -14.74 -24.70 -7.93
CA SER A 632 -14.53 -26.13 -8.21
C SER A 632 -13.06 -26.43 -8.53
N PRO A 633 -12.53 -27.61 -8.18
CA PRO A 633 -11.18 -27.99 -8.57
C PRO A 633 -11.09 -28.27 -10.08
N MET A 634 -9.98 -27.91 -10.72
CA MET A 634 -9.70 -28.35 -12.09
C MET A 634 -9.17 -29.79 -12.11
N ASN A 635 -9.55 -30.57 -13.12
CA ASN A 635 -8.91 -31.86 -13.37
C ASN A 635 -7.57 -31.70 -14.12
N LEU A 636 -6.76 -32.75 -14.12
CA LEU A 636 -5.40 -32.73 -14.67
C LEU A 636 -5.35 -32.44 -16.19
N GLU A 637 -6.33 -32.91 -16.96
CA GLU A 637 -6.40 -32.67 -18.41
C GLU A 637 -6.69 -31.19 -18.71
N MET A 638 -7.66 -30.61 -17.99
CA MET A 638 -8.02 -29.20 -18.06
C MET A 638 -6.81 -28.32 -17.71
N VAL A 639 -6.08 -28.67 -16.65
CA VAL A 639 -4.86 -27.96 -16.22
C VAL A 639 -3.78 -28.02 -17.29
N CYS A 640 -3.45 -29.19 -17.83
CA CYS A 640 -2.44 -29.31 -18.87
C CYS A 640 -2.83 -28.52 -20.13
N GLY A 641 -4.09 -28.65 -20.57
CA GLY A 641 -4.61 -27.94 -21.73
C GLY A 641 -4.56 -26.42 -21.54
N LEU A 642 -4.98 -25.92 -20.39
CA LEU A 642 -4.96 -24.50 -20.08
C LEU A 642 -3.53 -23.97 -19.94
N LEU A 643 -2.65 -24.69 -19.25
CA LEU A 643 -1.24 -24.29 -19.08
C LEU A 643 -0.52 -24.21 -20.43
N ASN A 644 -0.73 -25.17 -21.32
CA ASN A 644 -0.14 -25.15 -22.66
C ASN A 644 -0.66 -23.96 -23.49
N ARG A 645 -1.92 -23.53 -23.32
CA ARG A 645 -2.44 -22.29 -23.93
C ARG A 645 -1.76 -21.03 -23.41
N PHE A 646 -1.39 -20.98 -22.12
CA PHE A 646 -0.58 -19.90 -21.56
C PHE A 646 0.85 -19.93 -22.12
N LEU A 647 1.50 -21.09 -22.13
CA LEU A 647 2.88 -21.26 -22.64
C LEU A 647 2.99 -20.86 -24.11
N ALA A 648 2.02 -21.24 -24.95
CA ALA A 648 1.97 -20.85 -26.36
C ALA A 648 1.86 -19.34 -26.57
N ARG A 649 1.31 -18.60 -25.60
CA ARG A 649 1.16 -17.13 -25.65
C ARG A 649 2.26 -16.37 -24.94
N ALA A 650 3.04 -17.02 -24.07
CA ALA A 650 4.00 -16.37 -23.19
C ALA A 650 5.05 -15.54 -23.94
N GLY A 651 5.51 -16.00 -25.11
CA GLY A 651 6.46 -15.27 -25.94
C GLY A 651 5.93 -13.92 -26.45
N ALA A 652 4.67 -13.87 -26.90
CA ALA A 652 4.04 -12.63 -27.38
C ALA A 652 3.79 -11.60 -26.26
N VAL A 653 3.50 -12.09 -25.04
CA VAL A 653 3.36 -11.24 -23.84
C VAL A 653 4.72 -10.65 -23.42
N GLY A 654 5.82 -11.40 -23.61
CA GLY A 654 7.18 -10.92 -23.35
C GLY A 654 7.55 -9.65 -24.13
N GLU A 655 7.16 -9.54 -25.40
CA GLU A 655 7.44 -8.35 -26.22
C GLU A 655 6.68 -7.11 -25.74
N ILE A 656 5.42 -7.30 -25.29
CA ILE A 656 4.61 -6.22 -24.69
C ILE A 656 5.25 -5.77 -23.39
N HIS A 657 5.73 -6.71 -22.58
CA HIS A 657 6.44 -6.43 -21.33
C HIS A 657 7.71 -5.60 -21.57
N GLU A 658 8.56 -5.97 -22.53
CA GLU A 658 9.76 -5.21 -22.90
C GLU A 658 9.42 -3.80 -23.41
N ARG A 659 8.28 -3.64 -24.08
CA ARG A 659 7.77 -2.32 -24.49
C ARG A 659 7.37 -1.49 -23.26
N VAL A 660 6.64 -2.07 -22.31
CA VAL A 660 6.27 -1.39 -21.06
C VAL A 660 7.51 -1.02 -20.27
N GLU A 661 8.48 -1.92 -20.12
CA GLU A 661 9.74 -1.65 -19.44
C GLU A 661 10.51 -0.49 -20.09
N ARG A 662 10.65 -0.47 -21.42
CA ARG A 662 11.24 0.66 -22.13
C ARG A 662 10.49 1.97 -21.88
N HIS A 663 9.17 1.95 -21.78
CA HIS A 663 8.38 3.14 -21.45
C HIS A 663 8.56 3.58 -20.00
N VAL A 664 8.57 2.65 -19.04
CA VAL A 664 8.82 2.94 -17.62
C VAL A 664 10.22 3.55 -17.43
N VAL A 665 11.24 2.95 -18.05
CA VAL A 665 12.63 3.46 -18.04
C VAL A 665 12.72 4.82 -18.74
N LYS A 666 12.08 4.99 -19.90
CA LYS A 666 12.05 6.26 -20.62
C LYS A 666 11.35 7.35 -19.81
N ARG A 667 10.26 7.05 -19.09
CA ARG A 667 9.55 8.02 -18.24
C ARG A 667 10.33 8.42 -17.00
N ALA A 668 11.12 7.50 -16.42
CA ALA A 668 12.10 7.85 -15.39
C ALA A 668 13.17 8.82 -15.94
N GLY A 669 13.46 8.77 -17.24
CA GLY A 669 14.29 9.74 -17.98
C GLY A 669 13.58 11.05 -18.31
N ASP A 670 12.34 10.98 -18.82
CA ASP A 670 11.61 12.04 -19.53
C ASP A 670 10.53 12.76 -18.70
N SER A 671 10.66 12.83 -17.36
CA SER A 671 9.79 13.63 -16.48
C SER A 671 9.82 15.15 -16.75
N GLU A 672 10.24 15.58 -17.94
CA GLU A 672 10.32 16.96 -18.43
C GLU A 672 9.00 17.49 -19.02
N PHE A 673 8.01 16.66 -19.40
CA PHE A 673 6.93 17.13 -20.29
C PHE A 673 5.52 17.29 -19.71
N GLU A 674 5.19 16.76 -18.51
CA GLU A 674 3.87 16.98 -17.89
C GLU A 674 3.83 18.19 -16.93
N ALA A 675 4.99 18.81 -16.65
CA ALA A 675 5.10 19.96 -15.73
C ALA A 675 5.02 21.34 -16.41
N SER A 676 5.22 21.45 -17.73
CA SER A 676 5.08 22.74 -18.44
C SER A 676 3.69 22.87 -19.07
N GLY A 677 2.97 23.92 -18.66
CA GLY A 677 1.58 24.17 -19.04
C GLY A 677 1.27 24.07 -20.53
N GLY A 678 0.15 23.42 -20.84
CA GLY A 678 -0.53 23.54 -22.13
C GLY A 678 -1.03 24.97 -22.32
N GLY A 679 -0.14 25.85 -22.76
CA GLY A 679 -0.48 27.09 -23.43
C GLY A 679 -0.93 26.75 -24.85
N THR A 680 -2.24 26.85 -25.09
CA THR A 680 -2.81 26.83 -26.44
C THR A 680 -2.24 28.00 -27.23
N ALA A 681 -1.28 27.73 -28.12
CA ALA A 681 -1.01 28.62 -29.25
C ALA A 681 -2.17 28.45 -30.24
N VAL A 682 -3.10 29.40 -30.21
CA VAL A 682 -4.14 29.58 -31.22
C VAL A 682 -3.44 29.99 -32.52
N GLN A 683 -3.28 29.05 -33.46
CA GLN A 683 -3.13 29.42 -34.86
C GLN A 683 -4.52 29.44 -35.48
N GLY A 684 -4.96 30.65 -35.84
CA GLY A 684 -6.23 30.91 -36.49
C GLY A 684 -6.28 30.30 -37.88
N ILE A 685 -7.33 29.53 -38.13
CA ILE A 685 -7.87 29.27 -39.46
C ILE A 685 -9.38 29.52 -39.31
N GLU A 686 -9.85 30.63 -39.87
CA GLU A 686 -11.27 30.92 -40.03
C GLU A 686 -11.91 29.88 -40.96
N PRO A 687 -13.12 29.38 -40.66
CA PRO A 687 -13.86 28.52 -41.57
C PRO A 687 -14.64 29.36 -42.58
N ALA A 688 -14.51 29.00 -43.86
CA ALA A 688 -15.46 29.41 -44.87
C ALA A 688 -16.64 28.42 -44.87
N TRP A 689 -17.83 29.01 -44.64
CA TRP A 689 -19.20 28.46 -44.74
C TRP A 689 -19.73 27.65 -43.56
#